data_AF-A0A7Z9PRU4-F1
#
_entry.id   AF-A0A7Z9PRU4-F1
#
_cell.length_a   1.000
_cell.length_b   1.000
_cell.length_c   1.000
_cell.angle_alpha   90.00
_cell.angle_beta   90.00
_cell.angle_gamma   90.00
#
_symmetry.space_group_name_H-M   'P 1'
#
loop_
_entity.id
_entity.type
_entity.pdbx_description
1 polymer ?
#
loop_
_entity_poly.entity_id
_entity_poly.type
_entity_poly.pdbx_seq_one_letter_code
_entity_poly.pdbx_strand_id
1 'polypeptide(L)'
;MPVHRRGFLLITTILITLVVVMVVGAAIRLAPTALVSASHYSDTQQAMMALDIGLEYVRNRLKEDMSWSGSPNSGPTTVVQTPDDSLVVVEDHGNVVGLVRFDSGQYGQFRIRFNHQDGPDGADGMDYPSADYELDLGVVSLNNLITGSPRALYATQSGALAQRNEFVQPFQAYLAVEGRAGPAFRDSDPLAPNRAPGKLRLTSRMAEVRMEATYSETLDAAAMAGGNIDAYLRRTLGTMDPTRPVEPNQLKIASAWSEGSKSPPRVRTKGSLSVDSDSPEASQVNLSTEEGFLNTSSGTVSGTTRVNSTTTITTEQPSAEFYNLEWNEVHQSSSDPLSTDTVNLKAGTYVVEEAGNGEPQIRYFDMRLDEYLVAAKDSANPPPSVVLDEDLKQVRNNYDASRSNAIRLHKTDHASNPKAAKSLKAQLLIRDNVYVNPTANTSEFNFLPARGFVDGPPLSATEPHPGDLKPFASYTTRSIMFQFVPRDEGQATFTCPGEVNINSQVHGFGGAIVSENDINMVGAGALSASEISDGGDGLSLYSKGDITINTYRPIGGKHTGGRYADMSLRGVVYAWGDVNFKLAPPPGDPVDPAFYNLNGYLRFRGSVVAYGGDPGDPVDNSPGSGTGGIGGNKGHLKISAHYAELRYDPKYLMSLDKLSTPGNFGFISYTLHQGSQL
;
A
#
# COMPACT_ATOMS: atom_id res chain seq x y z
N MET A 1 -55.37 41.69 80.73
CA MET A 1 -54.92 41.24 79.39
C MET A 1 -53.54 40.60 79.56
N PRO A 2 -53.36 39.29 79.24
CA PRO A 2 -52.94 38.92 77.89
C PRO A 2 -53.52 37.55 77.45
N VAL A 3 -54.64 37.55 76.71
CA VAL A 3 -55.22 36.33 76.09
C VAL A 3 -54.70 36.13 74.66
N HIS A 4 -54.06 37.13 74.06
CA HIS A 4 -53.59 37.08 72.67
C HIS A 4 -52.30 36.27 72.42
N ARG A 5 -51.47 35.99 73.44
CA ARG A 5 -50.21 35.25 73.25
C ARG A 5 -50.40 33.74 73.08
N ARG A 6 -51.48 33.15 73.62
CA ARG A 6 -51.71 31.69 73.57
C ARG A 6 -52.35 31.23 72.24
N GLY A 7 -53.23 32.05 71.66
CA GLY A 7 -53.84 31.76 70.35
C GLY A 7 -52.84 31.86 69.19
N PHE A 8 -51.94 32.85 69.23
CA PHE A 8 -50.90 33.02 68.21
C PHE A 8 -49.89 31.86 68.21
N LEU A 9 -49.53 31.34 69.40
CA LEU A 9 -48.61 30.21 69.56
C LEU A 9 -49.23 28.91 69.02
N LEU A 10 -50.52 28.68 69.26
CA LEU A 10 -51.22 27.49 68.75
C LEU A 10 -51.34 27.50 67.21
N ILE A 11 -51.66 28.66 66.62
CA ILE A 11 -51.77 28.82 65.17
C ILE A 11 -50.39 28.67 64.51
N THR A 12 -49.33 29.27 65.06
CA THR A 12 -47.96 29.11 64.52
C THR A 12 -47.47 27.67 64.65
N THR A 13 -47.78 26.97 65.75
CA THR A 13 -47.38 25.57 65.92
C THR A 13 -48.08 24.65 64.92
N ILE A 14 -49.38 24.85 64.68
CA ILE A 14 -50.16 24.10 63.67
C ILE A 14 -49.65 24.41 62.26
N LEU A 15 -49.38 25.68 61.95
CA LEU A 15 -48.86 26.07 60.63
C LEU A 15 -47.49 25.44 60.37
N ILE A 16 -46.59 25.47 61.36
CA ILE A 16 -45.25 24.87 61.25
C ILE A 16 -45.36 23.35 61.11
N THR A 17 -46.22 22.67 61.88
CA THR A 17 -46.40 21.21 61.73
C THR A 17 -46.98 20.85 60.36
N LEU A 18 -47.93 21.64 59.84
CA LEU A 18 -48.53 21.39 58.54
C LEU A 18 -47.52 21.59 57.40
N VAL A 19 -46.67 22.62 57.50
CA VAL A 19 -45.56 22.84 56.55
C VAL A 19 -44.53 21.71 56.63
N VAL A 20 -44.15 21.27 57.82
CA VAL A 20 -43.20 20.15 58.00
C VAL A 20 -43.77 18.85 57.41
N VAL A 21 -45.04 18.53 57.65
CA VAL A 21 -45.70 17.34 57.09
C VAL A 21 -45.80 17.42 55.57
N MET A 22 -46.09 18.59 55.00
CA MET A 22 -46.10 18.78 53.55
C MET A 22 -44.71 18.64 52.92
N VAL A 23 -43.67 19.19 53.55
CA VAL A 23 -42.28 19.07 53.06
C VAL A 23 -41.78 17.62 53.14
N VAL A 24 -42.05 16.93 54.26
CA VAL A 24 -41.71 15.50 54.40
C VAL A 24 -42.50 14.63 53.42
N GLY A 25 -43.80 14.90 53.25
CA GLY A 25 -44.65 14.20 52.28
C GLY A 25 -44.21 14.41 50.83
N ALA A 26 -43.76 15.62 50.48
CA ALA A 26 -43.20 15.92 49.16
C ALA A 26 -41.83 15.25 48.95
N ALA A 27 -40.95 15.27 49.96
CA ALA A 27 -39.65 14.61 49.90
C ALA A 27 -39.76 13.10 49.72
N ILE A 28 -40.69 12.44 50.44
CA ILE A 28 -40.95 11.00 50.31
C ILE A 28 -41.51 10.65 48.92
N ARG A 29 -42.31 11.54 48.31
CA ARG A 29 -42.84 11.32 46.95
C ARG A 29 -41.83 11.61 45.84
N LEU A 30 -40.85 12.48 46.06
CA LEU A 30 -39.84 12.87 45.07
C LEU A 30 -38.57 12.01 45.12
N ALA A 31 -38.23 11.42 46.28
CA ALA A 31 -37.04 10.60 46.46
C ALA A 31 -36.95 9.36 45.52
N PRO A 32 -38.03 8.59 45.28
CA PRO A 32 -37.96 7.43 44.38
C PRO A 32 -37.63 7.83 42.94
N THR A 33 -38.18 8.95 42.46
CA THR A 33 -37.96 9.46 41.11
C THR A 33 -36.51 9.91 40.91
N ALA A 34 -35.94 10.60 41.91
CA ALA A 34 -34.54 11.05 41.89
C ALA A 34 -33.55 9.87 41.93
N LEU A 35 -33.85 8.82 42.71
CA LEU A 35 -33.04 7.60 42.77
C LEU A 35 -33.09 6.80 41.46
N VAL A 36 -34.28 6.68 40.86
CA VAL A 36 -34.44 6.03 39.56
C VAL A 36 -33.68 6.79 38.48
N SER A 37 -33.78 8.13 38.42
CA SER A 37 -33.00 8.92 37.46
C SER A 37 -31.48 8.83 37.68
N ALA A 38 -31.01 8.81 38.93
CA ALA A 38 -29.59 8.64 39.23
C ALA A 38 -29.09 7.25 38.79
N SER A 39 -29.89 6.21 39.00
CA SER A 39 -29.56 4.85 38.52
C SER A 39 -29.53 4.76 37.00
N HIS A 40 -30.46 5.42 36.29
CA HIS A 40 -30.46 5.46 34.82
C HIS A 40 -29.25 6.19 34.25
N TYR A 41 -28.82 7.28 34.91
CA TYR A 41 -27.62 7.99 34.53
C TYR A 41 -26.37 7.11 34.72
N SER A 42 -26.27 6.42 35.86
CA SER A 42 -25.18 5.47 36.13
C SER A 42 -25.12 4.33 35.10
N ASP A 43 -26.24 3.67 34.82
CA ASP A 43 -26.30 2.58 33.83
C ASP A 43 -25.93 3.07 32.43
N THR A 44 -26.33 4.30 32.08
CA THR A 44 -25.97 4.93 30.80
C THR A 44 -24.47 5.17 30.70
N GLN A 45 -23.85 5.70 31.76
CA GLN A 45 -22.39 5.93 31.79
C GLN A 45 -21.63 4.61 31.69
N GLN A 46 -22.06 3.57 32.40
CA GLN A 46 -21.46 2.24 32.31
C GLN A 46 -21.62 1.61 30.91
N ALA A 47 -22.80 1.76 30.27
CA ALA A 47 -23.00 1.28 28.91
C ALA A 47 -22.09 2.00 27.90
N MET A 48 -21.86 3.31 28.08
CA MET A 48 -20.88 4.07 27.30
C MET A 48 -19.45 3.59 27.54
N MET A 49 -19.06 3.36 28.80
CA MET A 49 -17.73 2.82 29.11
C MET A 49 -17.50 1.44 28.47
N ALA A 50 -18.49 0.55 28.52
CA ALA A 50 -18.40 -0.74 27.83
C ALA A 50 -18.24 -0.57 26.31
N LEU A 51 -18.99 0.36 25.71
CA LEU A 51 -18.87 0.71 24.29
C LEU A 51 -17.47 1.22 23.94
N ASP A 52 -16.93 2.15 24.74
CA ASP A 52 -15.61 2.73 24.52
C ASP A 52 -14.50 1.67 24.64
N ILE A 53 -14.61 0.76 25.61
CA ILE A 53 -13.70 -0.39 25.76
C ILE A 53 -13.80 -1.32 24.54
N GLY A 54 -15.01 -1.57 24.03
CA GLY A 54 -15.21 -2.35 22.81
C GLY A 54 -14.59 -1.71 21.57
N LEU A 55 -14.70 -0.37 21.44
CA LEU A 55 -14.05 0.38 20.36
C LEU A 55 -12.52 0.32 20.46
N GLU A 56 -11.94 0.49 21.65
CA GLU A 56 -10.50 0.37 21.86
C GLU A 56 -10.00 -1.06 21.61
N TYR A 57 -10.77 -2.07 22.01
CA TYR A 57 -10.44 -3.47 21.71
C TYR A 57 -10.33 -3.70 20.20
N VAL A 58 -11.34 -3.30 19.42
CA VAL A 58 -11.31 -3.45 17.97
C VAL A 58 -10.17 -2.67 17.34
N ARG A 59 -9.94 -1.43 17.80
CA ARG A 59 -8.83 -0.61 17.30
C ARG A 59 -7.50 -1.34 17.51
N ASN A 60 -7.27 -1.95 18.67
CA ASN A 60 -6.04 -2.69 18.93
C ASN A 60 -5.95 -3.96 18.09
N ARG A 61 -7.04 -4.72 17.92
CA ARG A 61 -7.05 -5.90 17.05
C ARG A 61 -6.75 -5.55 15.60
N LEU A 62 -7.33 -4.47 15.08
CA LEU A 62 -7.06 -3.98 13.72
C LEU A 62 -5.66 -3.37 13.56
N LYS A 63 -5.04 -2.90 14.66
CA LYS A 63 -3.62 -2.51 14.67
C LYS A 63 -2.70 -3.73 14.61
N GLU A 64 -3.07 -4.84 15.23
CA GLU A 64 -2.30 -6.09 15.21
C GLU A 64 -2.45 -6.83 13.88
N ASP A 65 -3.68 -6.88 13.35
CA ASP A 65 -4.04 -7.58 12.11
C ASP A 65 -5.11 -6.77 11.35
N MET A 66 -4.72 -6.17 10.23
CA MET A 66 -5.61 -5.35 9.40
C MET A 66 -6.68 -6.17 8.67
N SER A 67 -6.53 -7.49 8.56
CA SER A 67 -7.53 -8.40 7.98
C SER A 67 -8.55 -8.88 9.01
N TRP A 68 -8.32 -8.60 10.29
CA TRP A 68 -9.14 -9.12 11.38
C TRP A 68 -10.61 -8.73 11.24
N SER A 69 -11.47 -9.73 11.42
CA SER A 69 -12.93 -9.60 11.35
C SER A 69 -13.62 -10.46 12.41
N GLY A 70 -12.98 -10.63 13.58
CA GLY A 70 -13.50 -11.44 14.69
C GLY A 70 -13.19 -12.95 14.58
N SER A 71 -12.02 -13.29 14.03
CA SER A 71 -11.55 -14.67 13.83
C SER A 71 -12.52 -15.53 13.00
N PRO A 72 -12.54 -15.34 11.66
CA PRO A 72 -13.39 -16.13 10.78
C PRO A 72 -13.03 -17.62 10.89
N ASN A 73 -14.04 -18.47 11.02
CA ASN A 73 -13.91 -19.95 10.97
C ASN A 73 -13.20 -20.61 12.17
N SER A 74 -13.06 -19.90 13.29
CA SER A 74 -12.71 -20.50 14.58
C SER A 74 -13.92 -20.50 15.51
N GLY A 75 -14.14 -21.63 16.19
CA GLY A 75 -15.10 -21.73 17.29
C GLY A 75 -14.79 -20.79 18.46
N PRO A 76 -15.63 -20.78 19.51
CA PRO A 76 -15.57 -19.80 20.58
C PRO A 76 -14.22 -19.87 21.29
N THR A 77 -13.44 -18.80 21.14
CA THR A 77 -12.07 -18.71 21.64
C THR A 77 -11.95 -17.51 22.56
N THR A 78 -11.56 -17.75 23.81
CA THR A 78 -11.22 -16.67 24.74
C THR A 78 -9.89 -16.06 24.35
N VAL A 79 -9.93 -14.84 23.81
CA VAL A 79 -8.75 -14.14 23.29
C VAL A 79 -8.13 -13.26 24.37
N VAL A 80 -8.95 -12.72 25.27
CA VAL A 80 -8.49 -11.91 26.41
C VAL A 80 -9.16 -12.43 27.67
N GLN A 81 -8.36 -12.68 28.71
CA GLN A 81 -8.85 -12.90 30.08
C GLN A 81 -7.83 -12.31 31.05
N THR A 82 -8.22 -11.26 31.77
CA THR A 82 -7.36 -10.69 32.81
C THR A 82 -7.34 -11.60 34.04
N PRO A 83 -6.24 -11.63 34.83
CA PRO A 83 -6.14 -12.50 36.01
C PRO A 83 -7.22 -12.29 37.09
N ASP A 84 -7.87 -11.12 37.08
CA ASP A 84 -8.94 -10.73 38.00
C ASP A 84 -10.35 -10.80 37.38
N ASP A 85 -10.46 -11.35 36.17
CA ASP A 85 -11.68 -11.39 35.36
C ASP A 85 -12.36 -10.02 35.17
N SER A 86 -11.59 -8.92 35.26
CA SER A 86 -12.08 -7.58 34.98
C SER A 86 -12.39 -7.34 33.50
N LEU A 87 -11.72 -8.05 32.60
CA LEU A 87 -12.02 -8.07 31.17
C LEU A 87 -11.88 -9.50 30.62
N VAL A 88 -12.96 -9.99 30.02
CA VAL A 88 -12.96 -11.24 29.26
C VAL A 88 -13.53 -10.98 27.87
N VAL A 89 -12.83 -11.39 26.83
CA VAL A 89 -13.27 -11.25 25.44
C VAL A 89 -13.21 -12.58 24.72
N VAL A 90 -14.33 -12.94 24.09
CA VAL A 90 -14.47 -14.14 23.27
C VAL A 90 -14.80 -13.74 21.84
N GLU A 91 -14.07 -14.33 20.90
CA GLU A 91 -14.33 -14.26 19.47
C GLU A 91 -14.89 -15.62 19.00
N ASP A 92 -15.94 -15.60 18.18
CA ASP A 92 -16.56 -16.81 17.62
C ASP A 92 -17.10 -16.51 16.22
N HIS A 93 -16.49 -17.08 15.18
CA HIS A 93 -16.88 -16.95 13.78
C HIS A 93 -17.27 -15.52 13.36
N GLY A 94 -16.51 -14.50 13.73
CA GLY A 94 -16.79 -13.11 13.37
C GLY A 94 -17.75 -12.35 14.30
N ASN A 95 -18.27 -13.00 15.34
CA ASN A 95 -18.95 -12.33 16.45
C ASN A 95 -18.00 -12.16 17.63
N VAL A 96 -18.05 -10.99 18.26
CA VAL A 96 -17.18 -10.65 19.40
C VAL A 96 -18.04 -10.22 20.57
N VAL A 97 -17.79 -10.81 21.72
CA VAL A 97 -18.44 -10.44 22.98
C VAL A 97 -17.39 -10.23 24.05
N GLY A 98 -17.41 -9.06 24.65
CA GLY A 98 -16.58 -8.72 25.81
C GLY A 98 -17.42 -8.48 27.05
N LEU A 99 -17.01 -9.07 28.17
CA LEU A 99 -17.55 -8.81 29.49
C LEU A 99 -16.55 -7.95 30.27
N VAL A 100 -17.02 -6.84 30.82
CA VAL A 100 -16.21 -5.84 31.54
C VAL A 100 -16.74 -5.67 32.95
N ARG A 101 -15.88 -5.74 33.96
CA ARG A 101 -16.23 -5.45 35.35
C ARG A 101 -15.92 -4.00 35.68
N PHE A 102 -16.93 -3.25 36.13
CA PHE A 102 -16.74 -1.87 36.58
C PHE A 102 -16.30 -1.81 38.04
N ASP A 103 -15.79 -0.66 38.48
CA ASP A 103 -15.41 -0.39 39.89
C ASP A 103 -16.55 -0.62 40.89
N SER A 104 -17.80 -0.52 40.42
CA SER A 104 -19.01 -0.84 41.20
C SER A 104 -19.14 -2.33 41.52
N GLY A 105 -18.29 -3.18 40.95
CA GLY A 105 -18.34 -4.63 41.02
C GLY A 105 -19.36 -5.26 40.07
N GLN A 106 -20.18 -4.47 39.36
CA GLN A 106 -21.13 -4.94 38.35
C GLN A 106 -20.44 -5.15 37.01
N TYR A 107 -20.96 -6.09 36.22
CA TYR A 107 -20.52 -6.29 34.85
C TYR A 107 -21.31 -5.43 33.86
N GLY A 108 -20.65 -5.07 32.77
CA GLY A 108 -21.23 -4.63 31.51
C GLY A 108 -20.71 -5.51 30.39
N GLN A 109 -21.25 -5.30 29.19
CA GLN A 109 -20.94 -6.11 28.03
C GLN A 109 -20.76 -5.21 26.80
N PHE A 110 -19.81 -5.52 25.93
CA PHE A 110 -19.78 -4.98 24.58
C PHE A 110 -19.91 -6.10 23.55
N ARG A 111 -20.55 -5.78 22.41
CA ARG A 111 -20.86 -6.73 21.34
C ARG A 111 -20.57 -6.13 19.99
N ILE A 112 -19.96 -6.92 19.10
CA ILE A 112 -19.60 -6.53 17.74
C ILE A 112 -19.93 -7.71 16.82
N ARG A 113 -20.53 -7.44 15.67
CA ARG A 113 -20.93 -8.46 14.70
C ARG A 113 -20.32 -8.15 13.34
N PHE A 114 -19.42 -9.00 12.85
CA PHE A 114 -18.99 -9.03 11.45
C PHE A 114 -19.74 -10.09 10.63
N ASN A 115 -20.20 -11.15 11.29
CA ASN A 115 -20.86 -12.27 10.66
C ASN A 115 -22.30 -11.93 10.23
N HIS A 116 -22.66 -12.28 9.00
CA HIS A 116 -23.97 -12.07 8.37
C HIS A 116 -25.04 -13.02 8.90
N GLN A 117 -24.65 -14.13 9.52
CA GLN A 117 -25.47 -15.20 10.04
C GLN A 117 -26.36 -15.81 8.95
N ASP A 118 -25.81 -15.92 7.74
CA ASP A 118 -26.40 -16.54 6.56
C ASP A 118 -25.77 -17.90 6.22
N GLY A 119 -24.72 -18.30 6.95
CA GLY A 119 -24.09 -19.62 6.91
C GLY A 119 -22.87 -19.69 5.97
N PRO A 120 -22.22 -20.86 5.87
CA PRO A 120 -20.95 -21.03 5.14
C PRO A 120 -20.97 -20.59 3.67
N ASP A 121 -22.12 -20.75 3.00
CA ASP A 121 -22.32 -20.35 1.60
C ASP A 121 -22.86 -18.91 1.47
N GLY A 122 -22.78 -18.14 2.55
CA GLY A 122 -23.24 -16.77 2.69
C GLY A 122 -22.38 -15.73 1.97
N ALA A 123 -22.84 -14.49 1.99
CA ALA A 123 -22.19 -13.39 1.28
C ALA A 123 -20.88 -12.91 1.94
N ASP A 124 -20.65 -13.25 3.21
CA ASP A 124 -19.43 -12.96 3.96
C ASP A 124 -18.44 -14.14 4.01
N GLY A 125 -18.87 -15.34 3.59
CA GLY A 125 -18.06 -16.55 3.59
C GLY A 125 -17.73 -17.07 5.00
N MET A 126 -18.55 -16.77 6.01
CA MET A 126 -18.34 -17.21 7.40
C MET A 126 -19.34 -18.30 7.82
N ASP A 127 -18.88 -19.28 8.60
CA ASP A 127 -19.77 -20.26 9.25
C ASP A 127 -20.71 -19.61 10.26
N TYR A 128 -21.81 -20.29 10.62
CA TYR A 128 -22.69 -19.80 11.69
C TYR A 128 -21.95 -19.73 13.03
N PRO A 129 -22.11 -18.63 13.80
CA PRO A 129 -21.60 -18.57 15.16
C PRO A 129 -22.30 -19.62 16.04
N SER A 130 -21.66 -20.01 17.13
CA SER A 130 -22.26 -20.90 18.12
C SER A 130 -23.53 -20.27 18.69
N ALA A 131 -24.50 -21.09 19.10
CA ALA A 131 -25.81 -20.61 19.56
C ALA A 131 -25.72 -19.58 20.71
N ASP A 132 -24.72 -19.72 21.59
CA ASP A 132 -24.49 -18.78 22.69
C ASP A 132 -23.85 -17.45 22.24
N TYR A 133 -23.32 -17.35 21.02
CA TYR A 133 -22.66 -16.18 20.44
C TYR A 133 -23.40 -15.61 19.24
N GLU A 134 -24.66 -16.01 19.04
CA GLU A 134 -25.54 -15.39 18.05
C GLU A 134 -25.94 -13.99 18.51
N LEU A 135 -25.64 -12.97 17.70
CA LEU A 135 -25.85 -11.56 18.04
C LEU A 135 -26.99 -10.93 17.25
N ASP A 136 -28.08 -10.60 17.93
CA ASP A 136 -29.13 -9.73 17.37
C ASP A 136 -28.68 -8.27 17.42
N LEU A 137 -27.89 -7.88 16.40
CA LEU A 137 -27.52 -6.50 16.10
C LEU A 137 -28.14 -6.11 14.76
N GLY A 138 -28.78 -4.93 14.73
CA GLY A 138 -29.43 -4.40 13.53
C GLY A 138 -28.47 -3.99 12.41
N VAL A 139 -27.17 -3.88 12.70
CA VAL A 139 -26.14 -3.45 11.74
C VAL A 139 -24.92 -4.34 11.86
N VAL A 140 -24.25 -4.59 10.74
CA VAL A 140 -23.06 -5.46 10.65
C VAL A 140 -21.82 -4.59 10.41
N SER A 141 -20.77 -4.86 11.18
CA SER A 141 -19.43 -4.31 10.98
C SER A 141 -18.81 -4.88 9.72
N LEU A 142 -18.04 -4.07 8.99
CA LEU A 142 -17.35 -4.51 7.79
C LEU A 142 -15.92 -3.96 7.79
N ASN A 143 -14.95 -4.88 7.78
CA ASN A 143 -13.56 -4.53 7.58
C ASN A 143 -13.24 -4.48 6.07
N ASN A 144 -12.83 -3.29 5.59
CA ASN A 144 -12.36 -3.07 4.23
C ASN A 144 -10.94 -2.46 4.18
N LEU A 145 -10.16 -2.63 5.24
CA LEU A 145 -8.85 -2.01 5.37
C LEU A 145 -7.80 -2.54 4.39
N ILE A 146 -7.96 -3.78 3.91
CA ILE A 146 -6.98 -4.44 3.04
C ILE A 146 -7.40 -4.52 1.57
N THR A 147 -8.65 -4.15 1.23
CA THR A 147 -9.14 -4.29 -0.15
C THR A 147 -9.20 -2.96 -0.89
N GLY A 148 -8.82 -3.00 -2.18
CA GLY A 148 -8.79 -1.84 -3.07
C GLY A 148 -10.15 -1.45 -3.65
N SER A 149 -11.21 -2.19 -3.36
CA SER A 149 -12.56 -2.02 -3.93
C SER A 149 -13.56 -1.60 -2.84
N PRO A 150 -14.54 -0.71 -3.14
CA PRO A 150 -15.61 -0.40 -2.20
C PRO A 150 -16.45 -1.65 -1.88
N ARG A 151 -16.78 -1.86 -0.61
CA ARG A 151 -17.65 -2.98 -0.16
C ARG A 151 -18.98 -2.46 0.35
N ALA A 152 -20.06 -3.16 0.00
CA ALA A 152 -21.40 -2.78 0.41
C ALA A 152 -21.63 -3.05 1.90
N LEU A 153 -22.30 -2.13 2.59
CA LEU A 153 -22.73 -2.33 3.98
C LEU A 153 -24.01 -3.14 4.05
N TYR A 154 -24.17 -3.91 5.13
CA TYR A 154 -25.36 -4.71 5.40
C TYR A 154 -25.97 -4.36 6.77
N ALA A 155 -27.29 -4.49 6.85
CA ALA A 155 -28.06 -4.29 8.07
C ALA A 155 -29.25 -5.26 8.09
N THR A 156 -29.72 -5.58 9.30
CA THR A 156 -30.90 -6.42 9.48
C THR A 156 -32.14 -5.55 9.29
N GLN A 157 -32.93 -5.82 8.25
CA GLN A 157 -34.20 -5.15 7.98
C GLN A 157 -35.34 -6.19 8.01
N SER A 158 -36.32 -5.98 8.90
CA SER A 158 -37.48 -6.89 9.05
C SER A 158 -37.11 -8.35 9.34
N GLY A 159 -36.00 -8.60 10.04
CA GLY A 159 -35.53 -9.94 10.42
C GLY A 159 -34.71 -10.66 9.35
N ALA A 160 -34.38 -10.01 8.22
CA ALA A 160 -33.49 -10.54 7.19
C ALA A 160 -32.34 -9.56 6.94
N LEU A 161 -31.20 -10.08 6.49
CA LEU A 161 -30.07 -9.24 6.08
C LEU A 161 -30.39 -8.52 4.76
N ALA A 162 -30.18 -7.21 4.73
CA ALA A 162 -30.38 -6.38 3.55
C ALA A 162 -29.18 -5.45 3.32
N GLN A 163 -28.82 -5.27 2.06
CA GLN A 163 -27.77 -4.34 1.65
C GLN A 163 -28.24 -2.88 1.85
N ARG A 164 -27.41 -2.05 2.47
CA ARG A 164 -27.62 -0.59 2.56
C ARG A 164 -27.19 0.09 1.25
N ASN A 165 -27.80 1.24 0.95
CA ASN A 165 -27.33 2.14 -0.11
C ASN A 165 -26.06 2.93 0.30
N GLU A 166 -25.16 2.27 1.03
CA GLU A 166 -23.91 2.85 1.53
C GLU A 166 -22.78 1.85 1.31
N PHE A 167 -21.60 2.38 1.01
CA PHE A 167 -20.39 1.60 0.81
C PHE A 167 -19.34 2.03 1.83
N VAL A 168 -18.57 1.05 2.30
CA VAL A 168 -17.27 1.28 2.93
C VAL A 168 -16.28 1.47 1.81
N GLN A 169 -15.60 2.62 1.79
CA GLN A 169 -14.61 2.90 0.75
C GLN A 169 -13.39 1.98 0.93
N PRO A 170 -12.52 1.85 -0.08
CA PRO A 170 -11.25 1.15 0.06
C PRO A 170 -10.46 1.67 1.26
N PHE A 171 -9.74 0.79 1.95
CA PHE A 171 -8.85 1.13 3.07
C PHE A 171 -9.55 1.75 4.30
N GLN A 172 -10.86 1.49 4.45
CA GLN A 172 -11.65 1.93 5.59
C GLN A 172 -12.25 0.72 6.33
N ALA A 173 -12.47 0.86 7.63
CA ALA A 173 -13.30 -0.06 8.38
C ALA A 173 -14.60 0.64 8.80
N TYR A 174 -15.70 -0.09 8.75
CA TYR A 174 -16.95 0.31 9.35
C TYR A 174 -17.23 -0.60 10.55
N LEU A 175 -17.45 -0.01 11.72
CA LEU A 175 -17.65 -0.73 12.97
C LEU A 175 -18.97 -0.36 13.60
N ALA A 176 -19.71 -1.37 14.01
CA ALA A 176 -20.93 -1.26 14.79
C ALA A 176 -20.67 -1.91 16.16
N VAL A 177 -20.50 -1.08 17.19
CA VAL A 177 -20.20 -1.54 18.56
C VAL A 177 -21.36 -1.20 19.48
N GLU A 178 -21.92 -2.20 20.15
CA GLU A 178 -22.93 -2.00 21.18
C GLU A 178 -22.32 -2.20 22.57
N GLY A 179 -22.47 -1.21 23.46
CA GLY A 179 -22.21 -1.34 24.89
C GLY A 179 -23.50 -1.48 25.68
N ARG A 180 -23.52 -2.41 26.62
CA ARG A 180 -24.67 -2.78 27.44
C ARG A 180 -24.30 -2.78 28.91
N ALA A 181 -25.18 -2.25 29.75
CA ALA A 181 -25.00 -2.26 31.20
C ALA A 181 -26.34 -2.23 31.94
N GLY A 182 -26.25 -2.39 33.26
CA GLY A 182 -27.38 -2.31 34.18
C GLY A 182 -27.60 -3.59 35.00
N PRO A 183 -28.63 -3.61 35.84
CA PRO A 183 -28.87 -4.70 36.78
C PRO A 183 -29.02 -6.09 36.14
N ALA A 184 -29.36 -6.17 34.86
CA ALA A 184 -29.46 -7.42 34.12
C ALA A 184 -28.15 -8.24 34.04
N PHE A 185 -27.01 -7.57 34.25
CA PHE A 185 -25.67 -8.19 34.26
C PHE A 185 -25.13 -8.48 35.67
N ARG A 186 -25.93 -8.31 36.73
CA ARG A 186 -25.47 -8.56 38.10
C ARG A 186 -24.96 -10.00 38.31
N ASP A 187 -25.61 -10.95 37.64
CA ASP A 187 -25.34 -12.38 37.79
C ASP A 187 -24.56 -12.92 36.57
N SER A 188 -23.78 -12.07 35.89
CA SER A 188 -22.94 -12.45 34.74
C SER A 188 -21.79 -13.34 35.16
N ASP A 189 -21.43 -14.28 34.29
CA ASP A 189 -20.35 -15.26 34.50
C ASP A 189 -19.25 -15.02 33.45
N PRO A 190 -17.99 -14.75 33.86
CA PRO A 190 -16.86 -14.65 32.94
C PRO A 190 -16.65 -15.87 32.05
N LEU A 191 -17.09 -17.07 32.48
CA LEU A 191 -17.01 -18.30 31.67
C LEU A 191 -18.13 -18.41 30.62
N ALA A 192 -19.15 -17.53 30.70
CA ALA A 192 -20.27 -17.48 29.76
C ALA A 192 -20.62 -16.02 29.41
N PRO A 193 -19.73 -15.28 28.72
CA PRO A 193 -19.79 -13.83 28.58
C PRO A 193 -20.96 -13.31 27.74
N ASN A 194 -21.64 -14.16 26.97
CA ASN A 194 -22.82 -13.79 26.18
C ASN A 194 -24.15 -14.41 26.67
N ARG A 195 -24.19 -14.91 27.91
CA ARG A 195 -25.43 -15.46 28.46
C ARG A 195 -26.56 -14.41 28.43
N ALA A 196 -27.76 -14.85 28.06
CA ALA A 196 -28.92 -13.97 27.99
C ALA A 196 -29.09 -13.18 29.31
N PRO A 197 -29.19 -11.84 29.26
CA PRO A 197 -29.30 -11.01 30.46
C PRO A 197 -30.57 -11.37 31.24
N GLY A 198 -30.52 -11.25 32.56
CA GLY A 198 -31.69 -11.53 33.41
C GLY A 198 -32.88 -10.61 33.06
N LYS A 199 -34.08 -10.92 33.57
CA LYS A 199 -35.31 -10.12 33.37
C LYS A 199 -35.30 -8.72 34.03
N LEU A 200 -34.11 -8.21 34.37
CA LEU A 200 -33.92 -6.90 34.97
C LEU A 200 -33.65 -5.87 33.88
N ARG A 201 -33.69 -4.59 34.27
CA ARG A 201 -33.45 -3.46 33.36
C ARG A 201 -32.11 -3.59 32.63
N LEU A 202 -32.16 -3.34 31.31
CA LEU A 202 -31.01 -3.32 30.42
C LEU A 202 -30.89 -1.96 29.72
N THR A 203 -29.72 -1.33 29.82
CA THR A 203 -29.39 -0.11 29.09
C THR A 203 -28.40 -0.46 27.98
N SER A 204 -28.68 -0.01 26.75
CA SER A 204 -27.82 -0.24 25.58
C SER A 204 -27.44 1.07 24.88
N ARG A 205 -26.21 1.16 24.39
CA ARG A 205 -25.70 2.23 23.55
C ARG A 205 -25.00 1.59 22.36
N MET A 206 -25.18 2.16 21.18
CA MET A 206 -24.57 1.64 19.96
C MET A 206 -23.87 2.76 19.21
N ALA A 207 -22.65 2.53 18.78
CA ALA A 207 -21.88 3.45 17.96
C ALA A 207 -21.63 2.85 16.58
N GLU A 208 -21.97 3.59 15.53
CA GLU A 208 -21.54 3.34 14.15
C GLU A 208 -20.33 4.24 13.85
N VAL A 209 -19.20 3.62 13.55
CA VAL A 209 -17.91 4.30 13.44
C VAL A 209 -17.25 3.94 12.12
N ARG A 210 -16.78 4.95 11.39
CA ARG A 210 -15.90 4.75 10.23
C ARG A 210 -14.47 5.08 10.63
N MET A 211 -13.57 4.15 10.39
CA MET A 211 -12.14 4.30 10.66
C MET A 211 -11.35 4.25 9.37
N GLU A 212 -10.30 5.05 9.30
CA GLU A 212 -9.29 5.02 8.26
C GLU A 212 -7.94 4.72 8.89
N ALA A 213 -7.12 3.92 8.21
CA ALA A 213 -5.73 3.77 8.57
C ALA A 213 -5.02 5.13 8.38
N THR A 214 -4.64 5.78 9.47
CA THR A 214 -3.80 6.97 9.43
C THR A 214 -2.36 6.54 9.72
N TYR A 215 -1.53 6.62 8.70
CA TYR A 215 -0.11 6.34 8.82
C TYR A 215 0.54 7.40 9.72
N SER A 216 1.50 6.99 10.55
CA SER A 216 2.17 7.87 11.51
C SER A 216 2.75 9.10 10.79
N GLU A 217 2.64 10.29 11.40
CA GLU A 217 3.31 11.51 10.91
C GLU A 217 4.82 11.34 10.72
N THR A 218 5.43 10.29 11.29
CA THR A 218 6.85 9.94 11.16
C THR A 218 7.18 9.07 9.96
N LEU A 219 6.20 8.46 9.28
CA LEU A 219 6.46 7.56 8.15
C LEU A 219 5.84 8.04 6.83
N ASP A 220 5.01 9.09 6.82
CA ASP A 220 4.45 9.63 5.57
C ASP A 220 5.49 10.35 4.71
N ALA A 221 5.92 9.75 3.58
CA ALA A 221 6.71 10.47 2.58
C ALA A 221 6.51 9.91 1.15
N ALA A 222 6.52 10.82 0.17
CA ALA A 222 6.59 10.47 -1.25
C ALA A 222 7.99 9.90 -1.62
N ALA A 223 9.03 10.34 -0.91
CA ALA A 223 10.39 9.85 -1.08
C ALA A 223 11.18 9.87 0.24
N MET A 224 11.96 8.81 0.47
CA MET A 224 12.92 8.68 1.56
C MET A 224 14.27 8.20 1.03
N ALA A 225 15.37 8.84 1.44
CA ALA A 225 16.72 8.47 1.02
C ALA A 225 17.71 8.49 2.19
N GLY A 226 18.34 7.35 2.47
CA GLY A 226 19.38 7.23 3.50
C GLY A 226 20.65 8.00 3.11
N GLY A 227 20.89 8.15 1.81
CA GLY A 227 21.86 9.05 1.21
C GLY A 227 21.20 10.33 0.67
N ASN A 228 21.83 10.94 -0.33
CA ASN A 228 21.35 12.17 -0.97
C ASN A 228 20.14 11.93 -1.89
N ILE A 229 19.32 12.97 -2.05
CA ILE A 229 18.32 13.08 -3.11
C ILE A 229 18.81 14.11 -4.13
N ASP A 230 19.05 13.67 -5.36
CA ASP A 230 19.56 14.50 -6.44
C ASP A 230 18.58 14.49 -7.62
N ALA A 231 18.00 15.64 -7.94
CA ALA A 231 17.11 15.81 -9.09
C ALA A 231 17.77 16.71 -10.14
N TYR A 232 17.99 16.18 -11.33
CA TYR A 232 18.59 16.83 -12.48
C TYR A 232 17.53 17.02 -13.57
N LEU A 233 17.08 18.26 -13.70
CA LEU A 233 15.98 18.68 -14.57
C LEU A 233 16.53 19.28 -15.86
N ARG A 234 16.38 18.57 -16.98
CA ARG A 234 16.90 18.97 -18.29
C ARG A 234 15.82 19.41 -19.26
N ARG A 235 16.01 20.57 -19.86
CA ARG A 235 15.16 21.08 -20.94
C ARG A 235 15.20 20.14 -22.15
N THR A 236 14.03 19.91 -22.74
CA THR A 236 13.95 19.23 -24.05
C THR A 236 14.50 20.17 -25.13
N LEU A 237 15.50 19.71 -25.87
CA LEU A 237 16.11 20.43 -26.99
C LEU A 237 15.40 20.04 -28.30
N GLY A 238 14.41 20.83 -28.74
CA GLY A 238 13.72 20.61 -30.02
C GLY A 238 12.36 21.32 -30.13
N THR A 239 11.73 21.30 -31.31
CA THR A 239 10.31 21.63 -31.45
C THR A 239 9.52 20.67 -30.56
N MET A 240 9.03 21.17 -29.42
CA MET A 240 8.09 20.44 -28.58
C MET A 240 7.00 19.89 -29.50
N ASP A 241 6.70 18.60 -29.35
CA ASP A 241 5.48 18.05 -29.91
C ASP A 241 4.33 18.95 -29.44
N PRO A 242 3.61 19.64 -30.36
CA PRO A 242 2.60 20.63 -29.99
C PRO A 242 1.40 20.02 -29.25
N THR A 243 1.32 18.69 -29.18
CA THR A 243 0.30 17.95 -28.42
C THR A 243 0.72 17.63 -26.99
N ARG A 244 1.98 17.85 -26.61
CA ARG A 244 2.45 17.58 -25.25
C ARG A 244 2.13 18.74 -24.32
N PRO A 245 1.65 18.48 -23.09
CA PRO A 245 1.52 19.51 -22.07
C PRO A 245 2.88 20.18 -21.86
N VAL A 246 2.91 21.51 -21.88
CA VAL A 246 4.12 22.28 -21.58
C VAL A 246 4.29 22.28 -20.07
N GLU A 247 4.82 21.19 -19.54
CA GLU A 247 5.20 21.11 -18.12
C GLU A 247 6.47 21.96 -17.89
N PRO A 248 6.57 22.66 -16.75
CA PRO A 248 7.80 23.38 -16.40
C PRO A 248 8.94 22.39 -16.10
N ASN A 249 10.19 22.86 -16.22
CA ASN A 249 11.39 22.10 -15.84
C ASN A 249 11.48 22.04 -14.31
N GLN A 250 10.67 21.19 -13.68
CA GLN A 250 10.35 21.24 -12.25
C GLN A 250 10.27 19.85 -11.61
N LEU A 251 10.70 19.78 -10.34
CA LEU A 251 10.34 18.73 -9.39
C LEU A 251 9.11 19.18 -8.58
N LYS A 252 8.01 18.46 -8.72
CA LYS A 252 6.75 18.70 -8.00
C LYS A 252 6.52 17.60 -6.97
N ILE A 253 6.15 17.98 -5.76
CA ILE A 253 5.78 17.08 -4.68
C ILE A 253 4.33 17.34 -4.30
N ALA A 254 3.50 16.32 -4.38
CA ALA A 254 2.05 16.43 -4.24
C ALA A 254 1.46 15.31 -3.36
N SER A 255 0.22 15.47 -2.93
CA SER A 255 -0.53 14.42 -2.23
C SER A 255 -1.62 13.84 -3.14
N ALA A 256 -1.90 12.54 -3.03
CA ALA A 256 -3.00 11.88 -3.73
C ALA A 256 -4.38 12.21 -3.15
N TRP A 257 -4.43 12.76 -1.94
CA TRP A 257 -5.66 12.96 -1.18
C TRP A 257 -6.50 14.13 -1.72
N SER A 258 -7.83 13.98 -1.67
CA SER A 258 -8.77 15.06 -2.02
C SER A 258 -8.66 16.24 -1.04
N GLU A 259 -9.06 17.44 -1.50
CA GLU A 259 -8.85 18.76 -0.86
C GLU A 259 -9.27 18.95 0.62
N GLY A 260 -9.77 17.93 1.33
CA GLY A 260 -10.18 18.00 2.74
C GLY A 260 -9.38 17.16 3.77
N SER A 261 -8.54 16.21 3.34
CA SER A 261 -7.73 15.34 4.22
C SER A 261 -6.24 15.38 3.86
N LYS A 262 -5.67 16.58 3.81
CA LYS A 262 -4.28 16.78 3.41
C LYS A 262 -3.34 16.44 4.58
N SER A 263 -2.86 15.19 4.66
CA SER A 263 -1.50 15.01 5.18
C SER A 263 -0.56 15.70 4.18
N PRO A 264 0.20 16.73 4.58
CA PRO A 264 1.07 17.45 3.68
C PRO A 264 2.16 16.50 3.15
N PRO A 265 2.41 16.48 1.83
CA PRO A 265 3.34 15.52 1.26
C PRO A 265 4.76 15.82 1.73
N ARG A 266 5.54 14.77 2.03
CA ARG A 266 6.90 14.91 2.55
C ARG A 266 7.94 14.27 1.64
N VAL A 267 9.14 14.84 1.67
CA VAL A 267 10.37 14.24 1.14
C VAL A 267 11.43 14.31 2.23
N ARG A 268 12.10 13.17 2.47
CA ARG A 268 12.97 12.99 3.63
C ARG A 268 14.32 12.42 3.20
N THR A 269 15.40 13.00 3.69
CA THR A 269 16.75 12.51 3.43
C THR A 269 17.66 12.71 4.62
N LYS A 270 18.48 11.69 4.92
CA LYS A 270 19.58 11.80 5.89
C LYS A 270 20.83 12.44 5.29
N GLY A 271 20.85 12.62 3.96
CA GLY A 271 21.86 13.36 3.22
C GLY A 271 21.37 14.75 2.82
N SER A 272 21.88 15.24 1.68
CA SER A 272 21.46 16.51 1.08
C SER A 272 20.33 16.31 0.06
N LEU A 273 19.51 17.34 -0.13
CA LEU A 273 18.57 17.45 -1.25
C LEU A 273 19.09 18.50 -2.23
N SER A 274 19.41 18.10 -3.46
CA SER A 274 19.82 19.00 -4.55
C SER A 274 18.83 18.94 -5.71
N VAL A 275 18.44 20.11 -6.23
CA VAL A 275 17.62 20.22 -7.45
C VAL A 275 18.33 21.12 -8.45
N ASP A 276 18.87 20.53 -9.51
CA ASP A 276 19.61 21.26 -10.54
C ASP A 276 18.80 21.33 -11.83
N SER A 277 18.72 22.53 -12.42
CA SER A 277 17.98 22.79 -13.64
C SER A 277 18.89 23.49 -14.63
N ASP A 278 18.92 23.02 -15.87
CA ASP A 278 19.63 23.67 -16.98
C ASP A 278 18.84 24.85 -17.58
N SER A 279 17.73 25.27 -16.96
CA SER A 279 16.89 26.36 -17.45
C SER A 279 17.56 27.72 -17.21
N PRO A 280 17.80 28.54 -18.25
CA PRO A 280 18.37 29.89 -18.11
C PRO A 280 17.39 30.91 -17.52
N GLU A 281 16.13 30.54 -17.28
CA GLU A 281 15.10 31.45 -16.78
C GLU A 281 15.18 31.61 -15.27
N ALA A 282 15.82 32.71 -14.84
CA ALA A 282 16.03 33.05 -13.43
C ALA A 282 14.73 33.17 -12.60
N SER A 283 13.54 33.19 -13.20
CA SER A 283 12.24 33.29 -12.53
C SER A 283 11.50 31.97 -12.32
N GLN A 284 11.97 30.85 -12.89
CA GLN A 284 11.26 29.57 -12.86
C GLN A 284 11.41 28.89 -11.48
N VAL A 285 10.30 28.37 -10.93
CA VAL A 285 10.29 27.56 -9.70
C VAL A 285 10.61 26.12 -10.08
N ASN A 286 11.81 25.67 -9.69
CA ASN A 286 12.31 24.34 -10.04
C ASN A 286 11.93 23.27 -9.00
N LEU A 287 11.44 23.69 -7.82
CA LEU A 287 10.89 22.83 -6.78
C LEU A 287 9.57 23.39 -6.24
N SER A 288 8.48 22.63 -6.35
CA SER A 288 7.18 23.00 -5.78
C SER A 288 6.58 21.91 -4.90
N THR A 289 5.91 22.34 -3.84
CA THR A 289 5.11 21.47 -2.96
C THR A 289 3.72 22.04 -2.72
N GLU A 290 2.73 21.15 -2.54
CA GLU A 290 1.38 21.49 -2.06
C GLU A 290 1.38 21.57 -0.52
N GLU A 291 1.92 22.65 0.05
CA GLU A 291 2.09 22.83 1.51
C GLU A 291 2.91 21.70 2.18
N GLY A 292 3.94 21.19 1.48
CA GLY A 292 4.71 20.02 1.88
C GLY A 292 5.92 20.30 2.77
N PHE A 293 6.46 19.23 3.35
CA PHE A 293 7.67 19.26 4.17
C PHE A 293 8.87 18.64 3.43
N LEU A 294 9.99 19.34 3.46
CA LEU A 294 11.28 18.83 3.01
C LEU A 294 12.21 18.70 4.21
N ASN A 295 12.58 17.47 4.53
CA ASN A 295 13.46 17.17 5.65
C ASN A 295 14.83 16.75 5.11
N THR A 296 15.86 17.54 5.40
CA THR A 296 17.23 17.28 4.93
C THR A 296 18.22 17.34 6.09
N SER A 297 19.39 16.74 5.95
CA SER A 297 20.43 16.77 7.01
C SER A 297 20.82 18.18 7.46
N SER A 298 20.80 19.16 6.55
CA SER A 298 21.18 20.54 6.81
C SER A 298 19.99 21.48 7.03
N GLY A 299 18.76 21.03 6.80
CA GLY A 299 17.58 21.90 6.73
C GLY A 299 17.64 22.90 5.57
N THR A 300 18.41 22.59 4.53
CA THR A 300 18.53 23.40 3.31
C THR A 300 18.40 22.53 2.06
N VAL A 301 18.12 23.18 0.93
CA VAL A 301 18.10 22.59 -0.40
C VAL A 301 19.16 23.29 -1.25
N SER A 302 19.99 22.51 -1.94
CA SER A 302 21.05 23.01 -2.83
C SER A 302 20.64 22.95 -4.31
N GLY A 303 21.53 23.43 -5.18
CA GLY A 303 21.35 23.46 -6.63
C GLY A 303 20.85 24.80 -7.16
N THR A 304 20.58 24.86 -8.46
CA THR A 304 19.96 26.02 -9.14
C THR A 304 18.45 26.10 -8.84
N THR A 305 18.12 26.20 -7.55
CA THR A 305 16.76 25.96 -7.03
C THR A 305 16.05 27.25 -6.62
N ARG A 306 14.83 27.44 -7.14
CA ARG A 306 13.80 28.28 -6.51
C ARG A 306 12.70 27.39 -5.97
N VAL A 307 12.39 27.55 -4.69
CA VAL A 307 11.34 26.82 -3.98
C VAL A 307 10.10 27.70 -3.88
N ASN A 308 8.90 27.14 -4.06
CA ASN A 308 7.66 27.90 -3.82
C ASN A 308 7.49 28.27 -2.33
N SER A 309 6.78 29.36 -2.05
CA SER A 309 6.63 29.92 -0.70
C SER A 309 5.82 29.06 0.27
N THR A 310 5.15 28.02 -0.21
CA THR A 310 4.34 27.08 0.59
C THR A 310 5.13 25.88 1.10
N THR A 311 6.40 25.73 0.70
CA THR A 311 7.25 24.63 1.17
C THR A 311 7.88 24.94 2.51
N THR A 312 7.77 24.03 3.46
CA THR A 312 8.53 24.09 4.72
C THR A 312 9.76 23.21 4.63
N ILE A 313 10.94 23.78 4.87
CA ILE A 313 12.21 23.04 4.88
C ILE A 313 12.70 22.96 6.32
N THR A 314 12.98 21.74 6.79
CA THR A 314 13.42 21.47 8.17
C THR A 314 14.58 20.49 8.19
N THR A 315 15.32 20.47 9.30
CA THR A 315 16.35 19.46 9.53
C THR A 315 15.72 18.09 9.81
N GLU A 316 16.19 17.06 9.13
CA GLU A 316 15.82 15.66 9.39
C GLU A 316 16.48 15.19 10.70
N GLN A 317 15.71 14.54 11.57
CA GLN A 317 16.27 14.04 12.83
C GLN A 317 17.18 12.84 12.51
N PRO A 318 18.41 12.75 13.04
CA PRO A 318 19.29 11.62 12.79
C PRO A 318 18.66 10.27 13.17
N SER A 319 17.91 10.23 14.27
CA SER A 319 17.19 9.04 14.75
C SER A 319 15.83 8.79 14.09
N ALA A 320 15.42 9.62 13.13
CA ALA A 320 14.11 9.46 12.51
C ALA A 320 14.03 8.16 11.71
N GLU A 321 12.94 7.42 11.89
CA GLU A 321 12.72 6.17 11.18
C GLU A 321 12.29 6.45 9.74
N PHE A 322 12.75 5.60 8.83
CA PHE A 322 12.19 5.42 7.50
C PHE A 322 11.39 4.11 7.47
N TYR A 323 10.65 3.89 6.39
CA TYR A 323 10.08 2.59 6.14
C TYR A 323 11.15 1.50 6.18
N ASN A 324 10.99 0.59 7.14
CA ASN A 324 11.84 -0.57 7.32
C ASN A 324 11.12 -1.78 6.69
N LEU A 325 11.73 -2.40 5.70
CA LEU A 325 11.24 -3.63 5.08
C LEU A 325 12.38 -4.64 4.96
N GLU A 326 12.41 -5.57 5.90
CA GLU A 326 13.32 -6.72 5.85
C GLU A 326 12.92 -7.69 4.73
N TRP A 327 13.85 -8.56 4.31
CA TRP A 327 13.61 -9.49 3.20
C TRP A 327 12.46 -10.47 3.48
N ASN A 328 12.42 -11.01 4.68
CA ASN A 328 11.38 -11.91 5.18
C ASN A 328 10.00 -11.24 5.34
N GLU A 329 9.94 -9.91 5.29
CA GLU A 329 8.72 -9.11 5.41
C GLU A 329 8.12 -8.75 4.06
N VAL A 330 8.72 -9.18 2.96
CA VAL A 330 8.21 -8.92 1.62
C VAL A 330 7.52 -10.17 1.10
N HIS A 331 6.35 -9.99 0.50
CA HIS A 331 5.67 -11.10 -0.17
C HIS A 331 6.53 -11.66 -1.31
N GLN A 332 6.98 -12.91 -1.16
CA GLN A 332 7.81 -13.63 -2.13
C GLN A 332 7.06 -14.83 -2.72
N SER A 333 7.35 -15.12 -3.98
CA SER A 333 6.90 -16.36 -4.60
C SER A 333 7.61 -17.54 -3.96
N SER A 334 6.87 -18.61 -3.64
CA SER A 334 7.46 -19.82 -3.05
C SER A 334 8.56 -20.43 -3.93
N SER A 335 9.72 -20.67 -3.33
CA SER A 335 10.85 -21.37 -3.96
C SER A 335 10.68 -22.89 -3.98
N ASP A 336 9.61 -23.42 -3.38
CA ASP A 336 9.32 -24.85 -3.39
C ASP A 336 8.98 -25.31 -4.83
N PRO A 337 9.77 -26.23 -5.43
CA PRO A 337 9.46 -26.78 -6.75
C PRO A 337 8.14 -27.56 -6.79
N LEU A 338 7.61 -27.96 -5.63
CA LEU A 338 6.32 -28.65 -5.50
C LEU A 338 5.15 -27.68 -5.27
N SER A 339 5.40 -26.38 -5.12
CA SER A 339 4.34 -25.38 -4.97
C SER A 339 3.38 -25.43 -6.15
N THR A 340 2.08 -25.55 -5.86
CA THR A 340 1.01 -25.53 -6.86
C THR A 340 0.59 -24.12 -7.24
N ASP A 341 1.03 -23.10 -6.50
CA ASP A 341 0.61 -21.71 -6.66
C ASP A 341 1.70 -20.86 -7.34
N THR A 342 2.94 -21.34 -7.37
CA THR A 342 4.08 -20.67 -8.00
C THR A 342 4.50 -21.35 -9.30
N VAL A 343 4.87 -20.58 -10.32
CA VAL A 343 5.58 -21.07 -11.50
C VAL A 343 7.08 -20.99 -11.25
N ASN A 344 7.77 -22.13 -11.40
CA ASN A 344 9.20 -22.23 -11.21
C ASN A 344 9.94 -22.10 -12.56
N LEU A 345 10.44 -20.91 -12.88
CA LEU A 345 11.15 -20.59 -14.11
C LEU A 345 12.66 -20.69 -13.91
N LYS A 346 13.43 -21.22 -14.86
CA LYS A 346 14.91 -21.25 -14.75
C LYS A 346 15.52 -19.84 -14.87
N ALA A 347 16.54 -19.57 -14.07
CA ALA A 347 17.44 -18.43 -14.26
C ALA A 347 18.14 -18.53 -15.62
N GLY A 348 18.52 -17.38 -16.17
CA GLY A 348 19.21 -17.27 -17.45
C GLY A 348 18.73 -16.11 -18.31
N THR A 349 19.19 -16.15 -19.56
CA THR A 349 19.01 -15.07 -20.52
C THR A 349 17.97 -15.45 -21.57
N TYR A 350 16.89 -14.68 -21.62
CA TYR A 350 15.72 -14.85 -22.48
C TYR A 350 15.75 -13.78 -23.58
N VAL A 351 16.00 -14.22 -24.79
CA VAL A 351 16.19 -13.34 -25.94
C VAL A 351 15.02 -13.49 -26.89
N VAL A 352 14.31 -12.38 -27.13
CA VAL A 352 13.23 -12.34 -28.12
C VAL A 352 13.80 -11.98 -29.48
N GLU A 353 13.63 -12.87 -30.46
CA GLU A 353 14.13 -12.71 -31.81
C GLU A 353 13.09 -13.08 -32.87
N GLU A 354 13.33 -12.66 -34.10
CA GLU A 354 12.52 -13.03 -35.25
C GLU A 354 12.99 -14.40 -35.75
N ALA A 355 12.07 -15.36 -35.80
CA ALA A 355 12.30 -16.68 -36.37
C ALA A 355 12.46 -16.58 -37.90
N GLY A 356 12.98 -17.64 -38.54
CA GLY A 356 13.18 -17.66 -40.00
C GLY A 356 11.90 -17.51 -40.83
N ASN A 357 10.73 -17.66 -40.21
CA ASN A 357 9.40 -17.44 -40.81
C ASN A 357 8.81 -16.05 -40.51
N GLY A 358 9.55 -15.16 -39.85
CA GLY A 358 9.10 -13.81 -39.47
C GLY A 358 8.33 -13.72 -38.15
N GLU A 359 8.07 -14.86 -37.48
CA GLU A 359 7.32 -14.89 -36.22
C GLU A 359 8.23 -14.57 -35.02
N PRO A 360 7.70 -13.97 -33.94
CA PRO A 360 8.45 -13.84 -32.69
C PRO A 360 8.70 -15.19 -32.02
N GLN A 361 9.95 -15.44 -31.64
CA GLN A 361 10.37 -16.58 -30.82
C GLN A 361 11.21 -16.11 -29.63
N ILE A 362 11.14 -16.85 -28.52
CA ILE A 362 12.08 -16.69 -27.40
C ILE A 362 13.12 -17.79 -27.47
N ARG A 363 14.37 -17.39 -27.35
CA ARG A 363 15.51 -18.29 -27.18
C ARG A 363 16.07 -18.10 -25.78
N TYR A 364 16.22 -19.21 -25.07
CA TYR A 364 16.79 -19.29 -23.73
C TYR A 364 18.27 -19.68 -23.80
N PHE A 365 19.07 -19.03 -22.96
CA PHE A 365 20.48 -19.30 -22.73
C PHE A 365 20.73 -19.43 -21.23
N ASP A 366 21.32 -20.55 -20.81
CA ASP A 366 21.65 -20.81 -19.40
C ASP A 366 23.00 -20.15 -19.03
N MET A 367 23.00 -18.82 -18.94
CA MET A 367 24.18 -17.99 -18.66
C MET A 367 23.79 -16.59 -18.18
N ARG A 368 24.74 -15.88 -17.57
CA ARG A 368 24.59 -14.49 -17.12
C ARG A 368 24.48 -13.52 -18.30
N LEU A 369 24.01 -12.30 -18.03
CA LEU A 369 23.84 -11.29 -19.07
C LEU A 369 25.17 -10.94 -19.73
N ASP A 370 26.21 -10.66 -18.95
CA ASP A 370 27.54 -10.28 -19.42
C ASP A 370 28.18 -11.39 -20.28
N GLU A 371 28.10 -12.64 -19.82
CA GLU A 371 28.54 -13.82 -20.55
C GLU A 371 27.81 -13.95 -21.89
N TYR A 372 26.48 -13.78 -21.90
CA TYR A 372 25.69 -13.78 -23.12
C TYR A 372 26.09 -12.65 -24.07
N LEU A 373 26.26 -11.43 -23.57
CA LEU A 373 26.64 -10.28 -24.39
C LEU A 373 28.01 -10.47 -25.06
N VAL A 374 28.93 -11.20 -24.42
CA VAL A 374 30.22 -11.59 -25.02
C VAL A 374 30.03 -12.71 -26.04
N ALA A 375 29.35 -13.79 -25.67
CA ALA A 375 29.17 -14.97 -26.52
C ALA A 375 28.36 -14.67 -27.78
N ALA A 376 27.33 -13.82 -27.68
CA ALA A 376 26.48 -13.45 -28.81
C ALA A 376 27.20 -12.64 -29.90
N LYS A 377 28.38 -12.07 -29.61
CA LYS A 377 29.24 -11.41 -30.61
C LYS A 377 30.07 -12.40 -31.42
N ASP A 378 30.32 -13.61 -30.90
CA ASP A 378 31.03 -14.66 -31.63
C ASP A 378 30.07 -15.41 -32.57
N SER A 379 29.94 -14.90 -33.79
CA SER A 379 29.14 -15.53 -34.84
C SER A 379 29.65 -16.90 -35.30
N ALA A 380 30.92 -17.25 -35.02
CA ALA A 380 31.50 -18.53 -35.42
C ALA A 380 31.11 -19.67 -34.46
N ASN A 381 30.90 -19.35 -33.17
CA ASN A 381 30.53 -20.31 -32.13
C ASN A 381 29.34 -19.79 -31.32
N PRO A 382 28.10 -19.89 -31.84
CA PRO A 382 26.94 -19.38 -31.12
C PRO A 382 26.74 -20.15 -29.80
N PRO A 383 26.34 -19.46 -28.71
CA PRO A 383 26.14 -20.11 -27.42
C PRO A 383 25.03 -21.17 -27.48
N PRO A 384 25.14 -22.26 -26.69
CA PRO A 384 24.08 -23.26 -26.58
C PRO A 384 22.76 -22.62 -26.19
N SER A 385 21.68 -23.00 -26.87
CA SER A 385 20.39 -22.35 -26.66
C SER A 385 19.21 -23.28 -26.88
N VAL A 386 18.09 -22.92 -26.26
CA VAL A 386 16.82 -23.64 -26.37
C VAL A 386 15.75 -22.69 -26.92
N VAL A 387 15.07 -23.07 -27.99
CA VAL A 387 13.89 -22.33 -28.47
C VAL A 387 12.70 -22.71 -27.58
N LEU A 388 12.01 -21.70 -27.06
CA LEU A 388 10.90 -21.86 -26.14
C LEU A 388 9.55 -21.89 -26.86
N ASP A 389 8.63 -22.69 -26.32
CA ASP A 389 7.23 -22.66 -26.72
C ASP A 389 6.51 -21.46 -26.08
N GLU A 390 5.28 -21.17 -26.51
CA GLU A 390 4.50 -20.05 -25.98
C GLU A 390 4.25 -20.14 -24.48
N ASP A 391 4.19 -21.34 -23.93
CA ASP A 391 4.04 -21.59 -22.50
C ASP A 391 5.39 -21.80 -21.78
N LEU A 392 6.53 -21.60 -22.44
CA LEU A 392 7.86 -21.71 -21.84
C LEU A 392 8.11 -23.07 -21.15
N LYS A 393 7.41 -24.14 -21.53
CA LYS A 393 7.47 -25.44 -20.84
C LYS A 393 8.89 -26.01 -20.67
N GLN A 394 9.80 -25.70 -21.60
CA GLN A 394 11.18 -26.20 -21.60
C GLN A 394 12.04 -25.67 -20.43
N VAL A 395 11.65 -24.54 -19.85
CA VAL A 395 12.39 -23.85 -18.80
C VAL A 395 11.61 -23.78 -17.48
N ARG A 396 10.48 -24.47 -17.39
CA ARG A 396 9.72 -24.59 -16.14
C ARG A 396 10.07 -25.90 -15.42
N ASN A 397 10.48 -25.81 -14.17
CA ASN A 397 10.81 -26.99 -13.36
C ASN A 397 9.56 -27.74 -12.87
N ASN A 398 8.41 -27.05 -12.77
CA ASN A 398 7.13 -27.60 -12.30
C ASN A 398 6.01 -27.44 -13.35
N TYR A 399 6.33 -27.63 -14.63
CA TYR A 399 5.34 -27.46 -15.69
C TYR A 399 4.13 -28.38 -15.51
N ASP A 400 2.95 -27.77 -15.45
CA ASP A 400 1.65 -28.43 -15.59
C ASP A 400 0.88 -27.77 -16.75
N ALA A 401 0.33 -28.60 -17.64
CA ALA A 401 -0.48 -28.16 -18.76
C ALA A 401 -1.72 -27.35 -18.32
N SER A 402 -2.26 -27.63 -17.13
CA SER A 402 -3.37 -26.88 -16.53
C SER A 402 -2.99 -25.41 -16.24
N ARG A 403 -1.69 -25.15 -16.00
CA ARG A 403 -1.09 -23.83 -15.71
C ARG A 403 -0.28 -23.28 -16.89
N SER A 404 -0.52 -23.76 -18.10
CA SER A 404 0.11 -23.26 -19.33
C SER A 404 -0.04 -21.74 -19.51
N ASN A 405 -1.16 -21.16 -19.04
CA ASN A 405 -1.44 -19.71 -19.11
C ASN A 405 -0.90 -18.88 -17.93
N ALA A 406 -0.16 -19.47 -16.97
CA ALA A 406 0.35 -18.75 -15.79
C ALA A 406 1.48 -17.76 -16.14
N ILE A 407 2.39 -18.17 -17.02
CA ILE A 407 3.33 -17.29 -17.72
C ILE A 407 3.23 -17.62 -19.20
N ARG A 408 3.14 -16.61 -20.08
CA ARG A 408 2.95 -16.91 -21.52
C ARG A 408 3.59 -15.88 -22.41
N LEU A 409 4.24 -16.35 -23.47
CA LEU A 409 4.54 -15.53 -24.62
C LEU A 409 3.28 -15.36 -25.47
N HIS A 410 2.73 -14.16 -25.47
CA HIS A 410 1.68 -13.76 -26.40
C HIS A 410 2.31 -13.08 -27.61
N LYS A 411 2.10 -13.67 -28.78
CA LYS A 411 2.49 -13.09 -30.07
C LYS A 411 1.44 -12.05 -30.46
N THR A 412 1.86 -10.83 -30.70
CA THR A 412 0.93 -9.74 -31.00
C THR A 412 0.73 -9.63 -32.51
N ASP A 413 -0.41 -10.12 -33.00
CA ASP A 413 -0.86 -9.80 -34.35
C ASP A 413 -1.52 -8.42 -34.35
N HIS A 414 -0.89 -7.45 -35.03
CA HIS A 414 -1.42 -6.09 -35.11
C HIS A 414 -2.83 -6.04 -35.75
N ALA A 415 -3.15 -7.03 -36.58
CA ALA A 415 -4.45 -7.18 -37.22
C ALA A 415 -5.58 -7.58 -36.25
N SER A 416 -5.27 -8.27 -35.14
CA SER A 416 -6.27 -8.79 -34.18
C SER A 416 -6.44 -7.93 -32.92
N ASN A 417 -5.47 -7.06 -32.61
CA ASN A 417 -5.56 -6.09 -31.52
C ASN A 417 -5.21 -4.67 -31.98
N PRO A 418 -6.16 -3.89 -32.53
CA PRO A 418 -5.91 -2.54 -33.04
C PRO A 418 -5.51 -1.52 -31.96
N LYS A 419 -5.63 -1.87 -30.66
CA LYS A 419 -5.15 -1.05 -29.53
C LYS A 419 -3.67 -1.27 -29.21
N ALA A 420 -3.04 -2.36 -29.70
CA ALA A 420 -1.62 -2.57 -29.50
C ALA A 420 -0.81 -1.53 -30.31
N ALA A 421 0.31 -1.06 -29.75
CA ALA A 421 1.20 -0.17 -30.49
C ALA A 421 1.68 -0.86 -31.77
N LYS A 422 1.70 -0.14 -32.90
CA LYS A 422 2.12 -0.64 -34.24
C LYS A 422 3.50 -1.31 -34.28
N SER A 423 4.30 -1.10 -33.23
CA SER A 423 5.64 -1.65 -33.05
C SER A 423 5.73 -2.89 -32.16
N LEU A 424 4.71 -3.24 -31.38
CA LEU A 424 4.74 -4.35 -30.43
C LEU A 424 4.58 -5.70 -31.15
N LYS A 425 5.45 -6.66 -30.84
CA LYS A 425 5.56 -7.96 -31.52
C LYS A 425 5.37 -9.14 -30.56
N ALA A 426 5.90 -9.04 -29.34
CA ALA A 426 5.81 -10.10 -28.35
C ALA A 426 5.55 -9.55 -26.95
N GLN A 427 4.83 -10.31 -26.13
CA GLN A 427 4.53 -9.97 -24.75
C GLN A 427 4.78 -11.18 -23.86
N LEU A 428 5.58 -11.04 -22.80
CA LEU A 428 5.68 -12.01 -21.74
C LEU A 428 4.66 -11.64 -20.65
N LEU A 429 3.57 -12.40 -20.60
CA LEU A 429 2.48 -12.22 -19.63
C LEU A 429 2.79 -12.98 -18.34
N ILE A 430 2.72 -12.30 -17.20
CA ILE A 430 2.82 -12.86 -15.85
C ILE A 430 1.42 -12.79 -15.22
N ARG A 431 0.82 -13.94 -14.93
CA ARG A 431 -0.55 -14.02 -14.38
C ARG A 431 -0.64 -14.64 -12.99
N ASP A 432 0.37 -15.43 -12.64
CA ASP A 432 0.50 -16.08 -11.34
C ASP A 432 1.88 -15.72 -10.76
N ASN A 433 2.11 -16.12 -9.51
CA ASN A 433 3.42 -16.01 -8.86
C ASN A 433 4.49 -16.76 -9.65
N VAL A 434 5.66 -16.16 -9.82
CA VAL A 434 6.81 -16.71 -10.53
C VAL A 434 8.03 -16.64 -9.64
N TYR A 435 8.67 -17.78 -9.42
CA TYR A 435 9.98 -17.87 -8.78
C TYR A 435 11.03 -18.27 -9.81
N VAL A 436 12.12 -17.49 -9.88
CA VAL A 436 13.28 -17.80 -10.73
C VAL A 436 14.22 -18.73 -9.97
N ASN A 437 14.32 -19.98 -10.42
CA ASN A 437 15.24 -20.97 -9.88
C ASN A 437 16.65 -20.78 -10.43
N PRO A 438 17.65 -20.59 -9.56
CA PRO A 438 19.04 -20.63 -9.95
C PRO A 438 19.38 -21.93 -10.69
N THR A 439 20.24 -21.81 -11.69
CA THR A 439 20.88 -22.95 -12.36
C THR A 439 22.32 -23.10 -11.87
N ALA A 440 23.04 -24.08 -12.38
CA ALA A 440 24.47 -24.21 -12.11
C ALA A 440 25.30 -23.03 -12.68
N ASN A 441 24.76 -22.31 -13.67
CA ASN A 441 25.50 -21.29 -14.43
C ASN A 441 25.10 -19.86 -14.01
N THR A 442 23.88 -19.65 -13.52
CA THR A 442 23.39 -18.30 -13.20
C THR A 442 22.21 -18.32 -12.22
N SER A 443 22.06 -17.24 -11.46
CA SER A 443 20.88 -16.92 -10.64
C SER A 443 20.09 -15.74 -11.19
N GLU A 444 20.56 -15.12 -12.26
CA GLU A 444 19.99 -13.90 -12.84
C GLU A 444 18.80 -14.21 -13.75
N PHE A 445 17.86 -13.26 -13.86
CA PHE A 445 16.83 -13.26 -14.88
C PHE A 445 17.04 -12.10 -15.84
N ASN A 446 17.29 -12.42 -17.10
CA ASN A 446 17.55 -11.41 -18.13
C ASN A 446 16.53 -11.56 -19.25
N PHE A 447 15.75 -10.52 -19.56
CA PHE A 447 14.77 -10.50 -20.66
C PHE A 447 15.04 -9.34 -21.62
N LEU A 448 15.45 -9.64 -22.85
CA LEU A 448 15.90 -8.63 -23.81
C LEU A 448 15.54 -8.98 -25.27
N PRO A 449 15.52 -7.99 -26.17
CA PRO A 449 15.41 -8.25 -27.60
C PRO A 449 16.76 -8.72 -28.16
N ALA A 450 16.73 -9.36 -29.33
CA ALA A 450 17.93 -9.76 -30.08
C ALA A 450 18.91 -8.62 -30.37
N ARG A 451 18.43 -7.37 -30.37
CA ARG A 451 19.29 -6.18 -30.52
C ARG A 451 20.31 -6.02 -29.38
N GLY A 452 20.05 -6.57 -28.20
CA GLY A 452 20.93 -6.45 -27.03
C GLY A 452 20.32 -5.60 -25.91
N PHE A 453 21.16 -5.15 -24.98
CA PHE A 453 20.78 -4.38 -23.80
C PHE A 453 21.19 -2.90 -23.97
N VAL A 454 20.25 -2.02 -24.32
CA VAL A 454 20.59 -0.66 -24.81
C VAL A 454 20.52 0.38 -23.68
N ASP A 455 21.60 0.60 -22.95
CA ASP A 455 21.60 1.42 -21.72
C ASP A 455 21.71 2.95 -21.96
N GLY A 456 21.61 3.41 -23.21
CA GLY A 456 21.62 4.85 -23.46
C GLY A 456 21.86 5.26 -24.90
N PRO A 457 21.92 6.58 -25.15
CA PRO A 457 22.29 7.13 -26.44
C PRO A 457 23.73 6.75 -26.83
N PRO A 458 24.03 6.70 -28.14
CA PRO A 458 25.39 6.50 -28.60
C PRO A 458 26.22 7.75 -28.31
N LEU A 459 27.52 7.57 -28.09
CA LEU A 459 28.46 8.68 -27.87
C LEU A 459 28.79 9.43 -29.17
N SER A 460 28.62 8.77 -30.32
CA SER A 460 28.83 9.35 -31.66
C SER A 460 27.93 8.71 -32.71
N ALA A 461 27.79 9.35 -33.88
CA ALA A 461 26.95 8.86 -34.98
C ALA A 461 27.43 7.54 -35.59
N THR A 462 28.68 7.15 -35.32
CA THR A 462 29.36 5.98 -35.87
C THR A 462 29.46 4.84 -34.87
N GLU A 463 29.16 5.07 -33.60
CA GLU A 463 29.30 4.05 -32.56
C GLU A 463 27.97 3.33 -32.28
N PRO A 464 28.00 2.03 -31.97
CA PRO A 464 26.86 1.32 -31.41
C PRO A 464 26.38 1.97 -30.11
N HIS A 465 25.10 1.82 -29.80
CA HIS A 465 24.64 2.20 -28.47
C HIS A 465 25.34 1.33 -27.41
N PRO A 466 25.53 1.81 -26.18
CA PRO A 466 25.98 0.99 -25.08
C PRO A 466 25.14 -0.29 -24.98
N GLY A 467 25.81 -1.45 -25.11
CA GLY A 467 25.21 -2.80 -25.06
C GLY A 467 24.41 -3.26 -26.29
N ASP A 468 24.46 -2.55 -27.43
CA ASP A 468 24.00 -3.06 -28.73
C ASP A 468 24.81 -4.32 -29.12
N LEU A 469 24.11 -5.44 -29.38
CA LEU A 469 24.67 -6.68 -29.94
C LEU A 469 24.45 -6.78 -31.45
N LYS A 470 23.22 -6.51 -31.90
CA LYS A 470 22.81 -6.62 -33.30
C LYS A 470 22.09 -5.33 -33.71
N PRO A 471 22.83 -4.29 -34.16
CA PRO A 471 22.26 -2.97 -34.45
C PRO A 471 21.10 -2.96 -35.45
N PHE A 472 21.07 -3.96 -36.35
CA PHE A 472 20.06 -4.12 -37.39
C PHE A 472 19.01 -5.20 -37.08
N ALA A 473 18.97 -5.74 -35.86
CA ALA A 473 17.92 -6.68 -35.48
C ALA A 473 16.54 -6.01 -35.53
N SER A 474 15.56 -6.73 -36.10
CA SER A 474 14.19 -6.25 -36.29
C SER A 474 13.49 -5.92 -34.97
N TYR A 475 13.83 -6.66 -33.90
CA TYR A 475 13.24 -6.48 -32.58
C TYR A 475 14.08 -5.56 -31.72
N THR A 476 13.42 -4.53 -31.20
CA THR A 476 13.98 -3.53 -30.31
C THR A 476 13.26 -3.58 -28.96
N THR A 477 13.68 -2.75 -28.01
CA THR A 477 13.03 -2.59 -26.70
C THR A 477 11.54 -2.23 -26.82
N ARG A 478 11.14 -1.57 -27.91
CA ARG A 478 9.74 -1.24 -28.22
C ARG A 478 8.93 -2.41 -28.78
N SER A 479 9.62 -3.44 -29.28
CA SER A 479 9.00 -4.58 -29.92
C SER A 479 8.53 -5.63 -28.93
N ILE A 480 8.97 -5.54 -27.68
CA ILE A 480 8.69 -6.54 -26.66
C ILE A 480 8.17 -5.90 -25.37
N MET A 481 7.33 -6.64 -24.65
CA MET A 481 6.73 -6.20 -23.39
C MET A 481 6.79 -7.28 -22.32
N PHE A 482 7.12 -6.89 -21.09
CA PHE A 482 6.99 -7.68 -19.87
C PHE A 482 5.75 -7.18 -19.13
N GLN A 483 4.70 -8.00 -19.00
CA GLN A 483 3.40 -7.53 -18.54
C GLN A 483 2.81 -8.36 -17.39
N PHE A 484 2.43 -7.70 -16.31
CA PHE A 484 1.61 -8.30 -15.25
C PHE A 484 0.12 -8.20 -15.59
N VAL A 485 -0.57 -9.33 -15.53
CA VAL A 485 -2.03 -9.47 -15.68
C VAL A 485 -2.52 -10.58 -14.73
N PRO A 486 -2.53 -10.33 -13.41
CA PRO A 486 -2.97 -11.30 -12.42
C PRO A 486 -4.37 -11.83 -12.71
N ARG A 487 -4.68 -13.07 -12.31
CA ARG A 487 -6.04 -13.61 -12.36
C ARG A 487 -6.86 -13.14 -11.15
N ASP A 488 -8.16 -12.97 -11.34
CA ASP A 488 -9.18 -12.87 -10.28
C ASP A 488 -8.98 -11.75 -9.22
N GLU A 489 -8.65 -10.52 -9.65
CA GLU A 489 -8.41 -9.36 -8.74
C GLU A 489 -7.25 -9.56 -7.74
N GLY A 490 -6.42 -10.60 -7.94
CA GLY A 490 -5.26 -10.91 -7.09
C GLY A 490 -3.98 -10.16 -7.47
N GLN A 491 -2.91 -10.39 -6.70
CA GLN A 491 -1.56 -9.91 -7.01
C GLN A 491 -0.71 -11.03 -7.60
N ALA A 492 0.23 -10.68 -8.49
CA ALA A 492 1.23 -11.60 -9.02
C ALA A 492 2.64 -11.11 -8.71
N THR A 493 3.43 -11.95 -8.04
CA THR A 493 4.81 -11.62 -7.68
C THR A 493 5.80 -12.34 -8.59
N PHE A 494 6.82 -11.62 -9.02
CA PHE A 494 7.98 -12.15 -9.71
C PHE A 494 9.18 -12.06 -8.79
N THR A 495 9.64 -13.20 -8.26
CA THR A 495 10.75 -13.28 -7.30
C THR A 495 11.99 -13.87 -7.95
N CYS A 496 13.12 -13.19 -7.81
CA CYS A 496 14.42 -13.62 -8.32
C CYS A 496 15.49 -13.54 -7.22
N PRO A 497 16.22 -14.64 -6.94
CA PRO A 497 17.34 -14.62 -5.98
C PRO A 497 18.63 -14.02 -6.56
N GLY A 498 18.68 -13.77 -7.87
CA GLY A 498 19.77 -13.01 -8.51
C GLY A 498 19.27 -11.71 -9.11
N GLU A 499 20.09 -11.09 -9.96
CA GLU A 499 19.76 -9.82 -10.61
C GLU A 499 18.60 -9.95 -11.61
N VAL A 500 17.78 -8.91 -11.71
CA VAL A 500 16.67 -8.84 -12.68
C VAL A 500 16.96 -7.76 -13.71
N ASN A 501 17.25 -8.17 -14.94
CA ASN A 501 17.47 -7.28 -16.09
C ASN A 501 16.31 -7.37 -17.08
N ILE A 502 15.55 -6.29 -17.24
CA ILE A 502 14.43 -6.22 -18.18
C ILE A 502 14.67 -5.12 -19.19
N ASN A 503 15.06 -5.50 -20.41
CA ASN A 503 15.19 -4.58 -21.53
C ASN A 503 13.95 -4.63 -22.44
N SER A 504 12.83 -4.16 -21.93
CA SER A 504 11.54 -4.19 -22.64
C SER A 504 10.61 -3.08 -22.14
N GLN A 505 9.45 -2.94 -22.77
CA GLN A 505 8.36 -2.20 -22.13
C GLN A 505 7.87 -3.00 -20.92
N VAL A 506 7.74 -2.38 -19.76
CA VAL A 506 7.14 -3.04 -18.58
C VAL A 506 5.78 -2.43 -18.33
N HIS A 507 4.75 -3.25 -18.17
CA HIS A 507 3.36 -2.82 -17.97
C HIS A 507 2.62 -3.75 -17.01
N GLY A 508 1.52 -3.32 -16.41
CA GLY A 508 0.66 -4.19 -15.63
C GLY A 508 0.10 -3.52 -14.39
N PHE A 509 -0.82 -4.23 -13.74
CA PHE A 509 -1.47 -3.85 -12.50
C PHE A 509 -1.38 -5.03 -11.53
N GLY A 510 -1.34 -4.77 -10.23
CA GLY A 510 -1.35 -5.80 -9.19
C GLY A 510 -0.13 -6.71 -9.23
N GLY A 511 1.04 -6.13 -9.50
CA GLY A 511 2.28 -6.90 -9.65
C GLY A 511 3.35 -6.46 -8.67
N ALA A 512 4.24 -7.38 -8.31
CA ALA A 512 5.49 -7.05 -7.63
C ALA A 512 6.68 -7.71 -8.32
N ILE A 513 7.80 -7.00 -8.42
CA ILE A 513 9.11 -7.58 -8.79
C ILE A 513 9.99 -7.50 -7.55
N VAL A 514 10.49 -8.65 -7.10
CA VAL A 514 11.26 -8.80 -5.87
C VAL A 514 12.59 -9.46 -6.20
N SER A 515 13.69 -8.83 -5.82
CA SER A 515 15.05 -9.26 -6.15
C SER A 515 15.98 -9.25 -4.93
N GLU A 516 16.78 -10.30 -4.76
CA GLU A 516 17.87 -10.33 -3.77
C GLU A 516 19.12 -9.55 -4.23
N ASN A 517 19.13 -9.08 -5.47
CA ASN A 517 20.19 -8.26 -6.04
C ASN A 517 19.55 -7.13 -6.87
N ASP A 518 20.31 -6.46 -7.73
CA ASP A 518 19.81 -5.29 -8.46
C ASP A 518 18.58 -5.57 -9.36
N ILE A 519 17.74 -4.55 -9.54
CA ILE A 519 16.68 -4.52 -10.57
C ILE A 519 17.02 -3.44 -11.59
N ASN A 520 17.25 -3.87 -12.83
CA ASN A 520 17.65 -3.02 -13.92
C ASN A 520 16.60 -3.07 -15.04
N MET A 521 15.94 -1.96 -15.30
CA MET A 521 14.94 -1.83 -16.36
C MET A 521 15.36 -0.82 -17.41
N VAL A 522 15.33 -1.24 -18.68
CA VAL A 522 15.75 -0.42 -19.82
C VAL A 522 14.65 -0.39 -20.88
N GLY A 523 14.39 0.80 -21.42
CA GLY A 523 13.31 1.03 -22.39
C GLY A 523 11.90 1.11 -21.77
N ALA A 524 11.80 1.14 -20.43
CA ALA A 524 10.59 1.10 -19.61
C ALA A 524 9.77 2.41 -19.66
N GLY A 525 9.43 2.88 -20.85
CA GLY A 525 8.69 4.13 -21.05
C GLY A 525 7.17 4.03 -20.98
N ALA A 526 6.61 3.10 -20.21
CA ALA A 526 5.18 2.99 -19.92
C ALA A 526 4.92 2.05 -18.73
N LEU A 527 5.53 2.29 -17.56
CA LEU A 527 5.13 1.67 -16.28
C LEU A 527 3.75 2.17 -15.80
N SER A 528 2.88 2.58 -16.72
CA SER A 528 1.62 3.24 -16.45
C SER A 528 0.51 2.21 -16.42
N ALA A 529 -0.19 2.10 -15.30
CA ALA A 529 -1.62 1.82 -15.35
C ALA A 529 -2.25 2.78 -16.36
N SER A 530 -3.06 2.26 -17.29
CA SER A 530 -3.84 3.08 -18.22
C SER A 530 -4.50 4.27 -17.49
N GLU A 531 -4.73 5.39 -18.18
CA GLU A 531 -5.45 6.58 -17.70
C GLU A 531 -6.92 6.30 -17.27
N ILE A 532 -7.26 5.05 -17.01
CA ILE A 532 -8.60 4.57 -16.69
C ILE A 532 -8.64 4.26 -15.20
N SER A 533 -9.20 5.21 -14.46
CA SER A 533 -9.60 5.15 -13.04
C SER A 533 -8.50 5.32 -11.98
N ASP A 534 -8.83 6.12 -10.97
CA ASP A 534 -8.08 6.36 -9.73
C ASP A 534 -7.93 5.12 -8.83
N GLY A 535 -8.42 3.95 -9.28
CA GLY A 535 -8.48 2.69 -8.51
C GLY A 535 -7.58 1.55 -8.99
N GLY A 536 -6.70 1.75 -9.99
CA GLY A 536 -5.85 0.66 -10.49
C GLY A 536 -4.72 0.23 -9.53
N ASP A 537 -4.56 -1.08 -9.36
CA ASP A 537 -3.45 -1.73 -8.64
C ASP A 537 -2.10 -1.34 -9.27
N GLY A 538 -1.12 -1.02 -8.42
CA GLY A 538 0.21 -0.57 -8.85
C GLY A 538 1.14 -1.71 -9.26
N LEU A 539 2.34 -1.36 -9.73
CA LEU A 539 3.49 -2.25 -9.83
C LEU A 539 4.51 -1.84 -8.77
N SER A 540 4.82 -2.75 -7.86
CA SER A 540 5.81 -2.50 -6.80
C SER A 540 7.14 -3.19 -7.11
N LEU A 541 8.23 -2.54 -6.72
CA LEU A 541 9.61 -3.01 -6.94
C LEU A 541 10.31 -3.09 -5.59
N TYR A 542 10.92 -4.22 -5.30
CA TYR A 542 11.70 -4.45 -4.10
C TYR A 542 13.05 -5.07 -4.46
N SER A 543 14.15 -4.48 -3.96
CA SER A 543 15.51 -4.93 -4.22
C SER A 543 16.37 -4.85 -2.96
N LYS A 544 17.15 -5.90 -2.64
CA LYS A 544 18.27 -5.79 -1.69
C LYS A 544 19.48 -5.06 -2.28
N GLY A 545 19.52 -4.91 -3.60
CA GLY A 545 20.54 -4.14 -4.32
C GLY A 545 20.02 -2.75 -4.67
N ASP A 546 20.49 -2.25 -5.81
CA ASP A 546 20.06 -1.01 -6.42
C ASP A 546 18.81 -1.25 -7.31
N ILE A 547 18.06 -0.19 -7.59
CA ILE A 547 17.00 -0.18 -8.60
C ILE A 547 17.31 0.91 -9.62
N THR A 548 17.50 0.54 -10.89
CA THR A 548 17.73 1.48 -11.99
C THR A 548 16.66 1.33 -13.05
N ILE A 549 15.96 2.43 -13.35
CA ILE A 549 14.99 2.51 -14.44
C ILE A 549 15.45 3.54 -15.47
N ASN A 550 15.79 3.06 -16.66
CA ASN A 550 16.22 3.84 -17.81
C ASN A 550 15.16 3.79 -18.92
N THR A 551 14.66 4.95 -19.33
CA THR A 551 13.59 5.04 -20.33
C THR A 551 14.09 5.37 -21.73
N TYR A 552 15.41 5.34 -21.96
CA TYR A 552 15.99 5.61 -23.27
C TYR A 552 15.46 4.63 -24.32
N ARG A 553 15.08 5.18 -25.48
CA ARG A 553 14.56 4.44 -26.63
C ARG A 553 15.22 4.94 -27.91
N PRO A 554 15.98 4.11 -28.63
CA PRO A 554 16.54 4.49 -29.92
C PRO A 554 15.42 4.73 -30.95
N ILE A 555 15.57 5.75 -31.80
CA ILE A 555 14.64 6.07 -32.89
C ILE A 555 15.18 5.43 -34.18
N GLY A 556 14.70 4.24 -34.49
CA GLY A 556 15.01 3.52 -35.73
C GLY A 556 16.20 2.55 -35.66
N GLY A 557 16.49 1.93 -36.80
CA GLY A 557 17.55 0.92 -36.97
C GLY A 557 18.93 1.48 -37.35
N LYS A 558 19.08 2.80 -37.44
CA LYS A 558 20.36 3.47 -37.68
C LYS A 558 20.72 4.29 -36.44
N HIS A 559 22.01 4.44 -36.16
CA HIS A 559 22.59 5.13 -34.99
C HIS A 559 22.33 6.66 -34.97
N THR A 560 21.17 7.10 -35.46
CA THR A 560 20.83 8.50 -35.75
C THR A 560 19.98 9.15 -34.65
N GLY A 561 20.11 8.68 -33.41
CA GLY A 561 19.53 9.29 -32.22
C GLY A 561 18.38 8.52 -31.57
N GLY A 562 17.99 8.97 -30.38
CA GLY A 562 16.94 8.38 -29.56
C GLY A 562 16.11 9.41 -28.80
N ARG A 563 15.27 8.91 -27.91
CA ARG A 563 14.49 9.71 -26.97
C ARG A 563 14.31 8.97 -25.67
N TYR A 564 14.24 9.71 -24.58
CA TYR A 564 13.70 9.18 -23.33
C TYR A 564 12.18 9.22 -23.40
N ALA A 565 11.56 8.16 -22.91
CA ALA A 565 10.12 8.07 -22.85
C ALA A 565 9.59 8.53 -21.49
N ASP A 566 8.35 8.99 -21.49
CA ASP A 566 7.66 9.30 -20.24
C ASP A 566 7.45 8.02 -19.44
N MET A 567 7.41 8.20 -18.13
CA MET A 567 7.12 7.15 -17.19
C MET A 567 6.10 7.67 -16.19
N SER A 568 4.92 7.07 -16.22
CA SER A 568 4.05 7.06 -15.05
C SER A 568 4.33 5.76 -14.32
N LEU A 569 4.48 5.78 -13.00
CA LEU A 569 4.61 4.58 -12.16
C LEU A 569 3.70 4.76 -10.93
N ARG A 570 2.94 3.71 -10.60
CA ARG A 570 2.09 3.66 -9.41
C ARG A 570 2.51 2.44 -8.59
N GLY A 571 2.75 2.59 -7.30
CA GLY A 571 3.26 1.50 -6.45
C GLY A 571 4.32 1.96 -5.48
N VAL A 572 5.09 1.02 -4.93
CA VAL A 572 6.24 1.31 -4.07
C VAL A 572 7.52 0.89 -4.77
N VAL A 573 8.56 1.72 -4.65
CA VAL A 573 9.92 1.36 -5.08
C VAL A 573 10.79 1.35 -3.84
N TYR A 574 11.25 0.17 -3.43
CA TYR A 574 12.05 -0.02 -2.23
C TYR A 574 13.38 -0.69 -2.57
N ALA A 575 14.49 -0.02 -2.27
CA ALA A 575 15.83 -0.54 -2.45
C ALA A 575 16.62 -0.43 -1.15
N TRP A 576 17.37 -1.48 -0.80
CA TRP A 576 18.40 -1.37 0.24
C TRP A 576 19.60 -0.56 -0.25
N GLY A 577 19.84 -0.54 -1.55
CA GLY A 577 20.83 0.31 -2.22
C GLY A 577 20.27 1.64 -2.73
N ASP A 578 20.75 2.05 -3.90
CA ASP A 578 20.37 3.29 -4.58
C ASP A 578 19.14 3.10 -5.49
N VAL A 579 18.36 4.17 -5.69
CA VAL A 579 17.27 4.22 -6.67
C VAL A 579 17.57 5.27 -7.73
N ASN A 580 17.59 4.86 -9.00
CA ASN A 580 17.99 5.70 -10.14
C ASN A 580 16.89 5.75 -11.21
N PHE A 581 16.32 6.93 -11.43
CA PHE A 581 15.39 7.21 -12.52
C PHE A 581 16.09 7.99 -13.63
N LYS A 582 16.39 7.33 -14.76
CA LYS A 582 17.09 7.90 -15.93
C LYS A 582 16.10 8.16 -17.09
N LEU A 583 15.53 9.35 -17.13
CA LEU A 583 14.63 9.88 -18.17
C LEU A 583 15.20 11.08 -18.93
N ALA A 584 16.47 11.39 -18.69
CA ALA A 584 17.29 12.34 -19.42
C ALA A 584 18.75 11.87 -19.29
N PRO A 585 19.68 12.38 -20.11
CA PRO A 585 21.08 12.05 -19.94
C PRO A 585 21.56 12.40 -18.52
N PRO A 586 22.20 11.46 -17.81
CA PRO A 586 22.76 11.70 -16.48
C PRO A 586 23.71 12.91 -16.46
N PRO A 587 23.90 13.55 -15.30
CA PRO A 587 24.93 14.56 -15.10
C PRO A 587 26.30 14.00 -15.44
N GLY A 588 27.13 14.79 -16.12
CA GLY A 588 28.50 14.40 -16.47
C GLY A 588 28.63 13.50 -17.69
N ASP A 589 27.55 12.91 -18.21
CA ASP A 589 27.64 12.12 -19.44
C ASP A 589 27.88 13.02 -20.67
N PRO A 590 28.91 12.74 -21.50
CA PRO A 590 29.24 13.51 -22.70
C PRO A 590 28.32 13.15 -23.87
N VAL A 591 26.99 13.09 -23.64
CA VAL A 591 26.04 12.78 -24.70
C VAL A 591 25.80 14.03 -25.54
N ASP A 592 26.16 13.96 -26.82
CA ASP A 592 25.82 15.00 -27.79
C ASP A 592 24.29 15.10 -27.93
N PRO A 593 23.69 16.29 -27.73
CA PRO A 593 22.28 16.56 -28.01
C PRO A 593 21.80 16.17 -29.42
N ALA A 594 22.70 15.97 -30.39
CA ALA A 594 22.35 15.40 -31.68
C ALA A 594 21.82 13.95 -31.61
N PHE A 595 22.15 13.21 -30.55
CA PHE A 595 21.78 11.79 -30.40
C PHE A 595 20.60 11.55 -29.46
N TYR A 596 20.01 12.61 -28.90
CA TYR A 596 18.72 12.52 -28.23
C TYR A 596 17.92 13.82 -28.44
N ASN A 597 16.65 13.70 -28.81
CA ASN A 597 15.83 14.89 -29.14
C ASN A 597 14.70 15.16 -28.15
N LEU A 598 14.56 14.32 -27.12
CA LEU A 598 13.44 14.40 -26.18
C LEU A 598 13.81 13.77 -24.84
N ASN A 599 13.58 14.52 -23.76
CA ASN A 599 13.65 14.05 -22.39
C ASN A 599 12.25 13.57 -21.95
N GLY A 600 12.20 12.61 -21.02
CA GLY A 600 10.97 12.04 -20.49
C GLY A 600 10.46 12.78 -19.25
N TYR A 601 9.17 12.62 -18.98
CA TYR A 601 8.51 13.02 -17.73
C TYR A 601 8.38 11.86 -16.76
N LEU A 602 8.74 12.09 -15.50
CA LEU A 602 8.50 11.18 -14.39
C LEU A 602 7.21 11.60 -13.68
N ARG A 603 6.25 10.69 -13.58
CA ARG A 603 5.05 10.83 -12.74
C ARG A 603 4.93 9.62 -11.84
N PHE A 604 5.36 9.76 -10.60
CA PHE A 604 5.33 8.69 -9.61
C PHE A 604 4.19 8.92 -8.62
N ARG A 605 3.42 7.87 -8.32
CA ARG A 605 2.35 7.88 -7.31
C ARG A 605 2.52 6.72 -6.34
N GLY A 606 2.80 7.01 -5.07
CA GLY A 606 3.10 6.02 -4.03
C GLY A 606 4.25 6.49 -3.14
N SER A 607 5.22 5.61 -2.84
CA SER A 607 6.44 5.98 -2.10
C SER A 607 7.71 5.35 -2.69
N VAL A 608 8.79 6.14 -2.74
CA VAL A 608 10.14 5.67 -3.11
C VAL A 608 11.02 5.66 -1.87
N VAL A 609 11.72 4.55 -1.64
CA VAL A 609 12.65 4.39 -0.52
C VAL A 609 13.98 3.87 -1.05
N ALA A 610 15.02 4.69 -0.94
CA ALA A 610 16.41 4.27 -1.09
C ALA A 610 16.99 4.17 0.33
N TYR A 611 16.88 3.00 0.95
CA TYR A 611 17.15 2.82 2.38
C TYR A 611 18.63 3.02 2.71
N GLY A 612 19.52 2.50 1.85
CA GLY A 612 20.95 2.68 1.95
C GLY A 612 21.63 1.82 3.01
N GLY A 613 21.15 0.61 3.26
CA GLY A 613 21.63 -0.32 4.30
C GLY A 613 20.79 -1.59 4.33
N ASP A 614 21.19 -2.58 5.13
CA ASP A 614 20.36 -3.78 5.38
C ASP A 614 19.43 -3.50 6.59
N PRO A 615 18.11 -3.33 6.37
CA PRO A 615 17.15 -3.09 7.44
C PRO A 615 17.09 -4.17 8.52
N GLY A 616 17.47 -5.41 8.18
CA GLY A 616 17.47 -6.55 9.10
C GLY A 616 18.79 -6.78 9.81
N ASP A 617 19.82 -5.96 9.55
CA ASP A 617 21.12 -6.10 10.19
C ASP A 617 21.06 -5.60 11.65
N PRO A 618 21.36 -6.45 12.67
CA PRO A 618 21.29 -6.05 14.07
C PRO A 618 22.31 -4.98 14.48
N VAL A 619 23.29 -4.66 13.63
CA VAL A 619 24.36 -3.69 13.87
C VAL A 619 24.18 -2.44 13.01
N ASP A 620 23.81 -2.59 11.73
CA ASP A 620 23.76 -1.51 10.74
C ASP A 620 22.37 -1.34 10.08
N ASN A 621 21.27 -1.46 10.84
CA ASN A 621 19.88 -1.22 10.37
C ASN A 621 19.45 0.25 10.32
N SER A 622 20.37 1.21 10.27
CA SER A 622 19.99 2.62 10.14
C SER A 622 19.93 3.05 8.68
N PRO A 623 18.96 3.86 8.24
CA PRO A 623 18.97 4.38 6.88
C PRO A 623 20.27 5.10 6.55
N GLY A 624 20.90 4.72 5.44
CA GLY A 624 22.20 5.24 4.99
C GLY A 624 23.43 4.64 5.70
N SER A 625 23.29 3.55 6.46
CA SER A 625 24.40 2.84 7.12
C SER A 625 25.33 2.09 6.15
N GLY A 626 24.79 1.68 5.00
CA GLY A 626 25.47 0.88 4.00
C GLY A 626 26.64 1.61 3.37
N THR A 627 27.74 0.90 3.17
CA THR A 627 28.95 1.47 2.56
C THR A 627 28.91 1.29 1.04
N GLY A 628 29.01 2.40 0.30
CA GLY A 628 29.03 2.46 -1.17
C GLY A 628 29.95 3.58 -1.66
N GLY A 629 30.46 3.48 -2.89
CA GLY A 629 31.67 4.13 -3.43
C GLY A 629 31.82 5.67 -3.35
N ILE A 630 32.92 6.16 -3.94
CA ILE A 630 33.60 7.46 -3.73
C ILE A 630 32.66 8.61 -3.32
N GLY A 631 32.49 8.82 -2.00
CA GLY A 631 31.67 9.91 -1.45
C GLY A 631 30.94 9.60 -0.13
N GLY A 632 30.77 8.33 0.25
CA GLY A 632 30.11 7.92 1.50
C GLY A 632 28.67 7.41 1.28
N ASN A 633 28.20 6.61 2.23
CA ASN A 633 26.83 6.10 2.47
C ASN A 633 25.92 5.80 1.25
N LYS A 634 25.48 4.54 1.08
CA LYS A 634 24.44 4.13 0.11
C LYS A 634 23.08 4.77 0.40
N GLY A 635 22.12 4.58 -0.50
CA GLY A 635 20.71 4.97 -0.29
C GLY A 635 20.38 6.27 -0.99
N HIS A 636 21.01 6.53 -2.13
CA HIS A 636 20.76 7.72 -2.92
C HIS A 636 19.51 7.55 -3.78
N LEU A 637 18.73 8.63 -3.91
CA LEU A 637 17.68 8.74 -4.91
C LEU A 637 18.12 9.75 -5.98
N LYS A 638 18.32 9.26 -7.21
CA LYS A 638 18.75 10.08 -8.35
C LYS A 638 17.65 10.14 -9.40
N ILE A 639 17.23 11.34 -9.78
CA ILE A 639 16.21 11.58 -10.80
C ILE A 639 16.81 12.44 -11.90
N SER A 640 16.88 11.94 -13.12
CA SER A 640 17.24 12.72 -14.32
C SER A 640 16.04 12.76 -15.24
N ALA A 641 15.39 13.90 -15.43
CA ALA A 641 14.16 14.02 -16.24
C ALA A 641 13.99 15.45 -16.79
N HIS A 642 12.97 15.70 -17.60
CA HIS A 642 12.53 17.08 -17.85
C HIS A 642 11.61 17.61 -16.75
N TYR A 643 10.68 16.76 -16.31
CA TYR A 643 9.74 17.06 -15.26
C TYR A 643 9.64 15.83 -14.39
N ALA A 644 9.54 16.03 -13.08
CA ALA A 644 9.37 14.96 -12.12
C ALA A 644 8.26 15.32 -11.15
N GLU A 645 7.27 14.45 -10.99
CA GLU A 645 6.24 14.56 -9.98
C GLU A 645 6.29 13.35 -9.06
N LEU A 646 6.42 13.60 -7.77
CA LEU A 646 6.33 12.60 -6.72
C LEU A 646 5.05 12.86 -5.93
N ARG A 647 4.05 12.01 -6.14
CA ARG A 647 2.75 12.11 -5.48
C ARG A 647 2.65 11.05 -4.39
N TYR A 648 2.63 11.48 -3.13
CA TYR A 648 2.45 10.56 -2.01
C TYR A 648 1.06 9.93 -2.10
N ASP A 649 1.00 8.60 -2.09
CA ASP A 649 -0.25 7.87 -1.98
C ASP A 649 -0.07 6.64 -1.08
N PRO A 650 -0.56 6.70 0.17
CA PRO A 650 -0.38 5.62 1.13
C PRO A 650 -1.06 4.32 0.71
N LYS A 651 -2.05 4.36 -0.19
CA LYS A 651 -2.76 3.16 -0.65
C LYS A 651 -1.83 2.11 -1.26
N TYR A 652 -0.69 2.54 -1.79
CA TYR A 652 0.28 1.63 -2.42
C TYR A 652 1.27 1.03 -1.42
N LEU A 653 1.42 1.60 -0.22
CA LEU A 653 2.29 1.03 0.81
C LEU A 653 1.85 -0.37 1.22
N MET A 654 0.55 -0.65 1.17
CA MET A 654 -0.02 -1.96 1.49
C MET A 654 0.31 -3.06 0.45
N SER A 655 0.84 -2.70 -0.73
CA SER A 655 1.08 -3.67 -1.83
C SER A 655 2.36 -4.51 -1.67
N LEU A 656 3.21 -4.21 -0.68
CA LEU A 656 4.43 -4.99 -0.38
C LEU A 656 4.34 -5.77 0.95
N ASP A 657 3.34 -5.46 1.78
CA ASP A 657 2.95 -6.04 3.09
C ASP A 657 4.11 -6.62 3.93
N LYS A 658 4.83 -5.87 4.79
CA LYS A 658 4.41 -5.25 6.07
C LYS A 658 4.79 -3.76 6.23
N LEU A 659 4.49 -2.92 5.23
CA LEU A 659 4.74 -1.48 5.35
C LEU A 659 3.72 -0.84 6.31
N SER A 660 4.10 -0.83 7.58
CA SER A 660 3.46 -0.15 8.72
C SER A 660 2.07 -0.66 9.10
N THR A 661 2.00 -1.26 10.29
CA THR A 661 0.80 -1.13 11.13
C THR A 661 0.50 0.36 11.25
N PRO A 662 -0.73 0.81 10.95
CA PRO A 662 -1.08 2.23 11.00
C PRO A 662 -0.73 2.80 12.38
N GLY A 663 0.06 3.86 12.40
CA GLY A 663 0.46 4.54 13.64
C GLY A 663 -0.76 4.96 14.46
N ASN A 664 -1.88 5.28 13.80
CA ASN A 664 -3.20 5.46 14.41
C ASN A 664 -4.35 5.16 13.45
N PHE A 665 -5.53 4.86 14.00
CA PHE A 665 -6.77 4.85 13.23
C PHE A 665 -7.51 6.16 13.52
N GLY A 666 -7.74 6.96 12.48
CA GLY A 666 -8.55 8.17 12.56
C GLY A 666 -10.03 7.83 12.44
N PHE A 667 -10.87 8.46 13.27
CA PHE A 667 -12.33 8.39 13.09
C PHE A 667 -12.77 9.38 12.00
N ILE A 668 -13.33 8.87 10.91
CA ILE A 668 -13.92 9.69 9.84
C ILE A 668 -15.31 10.18 10.25
N SER A 669 -16.08 9.31 10.91
CA SER A 669 -17.42 9.62 11.37
C SER A 669 -17.79 8.78 12.59
N TYR A 670 -18.54 9.36 13.51
CA TYR A 670 -19.04 8.72 14.72
C TYR A 670 -20.53 9.06 14.90
N THR A 671 -21.39 8.04 14.92
CA THR A 671 -22.84 8.20 15.16
C THR A 671 -23.25 7.37 16.36
N LEU A 672 -23.91 7.98 17.34
CA LEU A 672 -24.35 7.33 18.57
C LEU A 672 -25.87 7.12 18.59
N HIS A 673 -26.30 5.90 18.87
CA HIS A 673 -27.70 5.49 18.99
C HIS A 673 -28.05 5.10 20.43
N GLN A 674 -29.26 5.46 20.85
CA GLN A 674 -29.77 5.20 22.20
C GLN A 674 -30.88 4.14 22.18
N GLY A 675 -30.67 3.03 22.88
CA GLY A 675 -31.70 2.01 23.14
C GLY A 675 -31.94 1.82 24.64
N SER A 676 -33.19 1.74 25.08
CA SER A 676 -33.53 1.22 26.40
C SER A 676 -34.65 0.21 26.28
N GLN A 677 -34.43 -1.00 26.80
CA GLN A 677 -35.50 -1.98 27.00
C GLN A 677 -35.83 -2.02 28.49
N LEU A 678 -37.11 -1.81 28.81
CA LEU A 678 -37.64 -1.83 30.17
C LEU A 678 -37.90 -3.24 30.65
#